data_AF-A0A9X8CH08-F1
#
_entry.id   AF-A0A9X8CH08-F1
#
_cell.length_a   1.000
_cell.length_b   1.000
_cell.length_c   1.000
_cell.angle_alpha   90.00
_cell.angle_beta   90.00
_cell.angle_gamma   90.00
#
_symmetry.space_group_name_H-M   'P 1'
#
loop_
_entity.id
_entity.type
_entity.pdbx_description
1 polymer ?
#
loop_
_entity_poly.entity_id
_entity_poly.type
_entity_poly.pdbx_seq_one_letter_code
_entity_poly.pdbx_strand_id
1 'polypeptide(L)'
;MRKSRFTSRLLVVLASTMLFSVSVGAETALDKAPEINASSVTNNNKKVLFDNTHGQTAGAADWVIDGAFSDFANALSEKGYFVKELRKTPPITLSDLEEYDVFVLPEANIPYKIGEQQAIADYVSQGGAVFYIADHYNADRNKNRIDSSEAFNGYRRGAYQDMTKDMTTEEKNSDAMKDVKSSDWLSDTFGIRFRYNALDNINNKTQEWIIEDAFGITEGVKKVGLHAGSTLAITDNTRAKGLIYPPKGLTSANKWGHAVDEGVYNGGGIEEGPYVAISKRDHGKAAFLGDTSLVEDASPKYLREENGKSKKTYDGFKEADDEKILMQLVDWLSEKETYKTFTESGTVLSSITKIHDYEVPEKTTEPQDEPWAAPQANYKWFDSKTFAPGSFGSAEKAQAQPSTSVVFTDKPVANKINKATIKMEGLKPNSVVSDYQFGVYTPTAQNGFELGNQVAKTKVADKALSEKIGYSEKFSVSADDKGAASIEVEYLVEFEGEYNFRVKLGKNNVLTQGITISNGATETPIPQPEEENKTLDYSVIGQIQFKKSDDAVKPVDPENPNEPQTPLNPDGTETKPGTGGLLSVDYASSFSFGQPTIEPTLKNYGAFAQRFKETDALRGNYVQVTDKRGTQSGWVLQIVQDNQFKSSTNDELTGAKLTLGNGQLNSPNMLQDGYDVKTMPQHLAHPLKATDATLSGGMELIPGQSQIILKANKGQGMGTWVLSYGQSKDNNIGQLNANDASQSSVILTVPSTANPKETVYQSNITYKLSMVPTP
;
A
#
# COMPACT_ATOMS: atom_id res chain seq x y z
N MET A 1 5.96 82.47 4.93
CA MET A 1 7.06 81.55 4.58
C MET A 1 6.51 80.13 4.50
N ARG A 2 6.44 79.56 3.29
CA ARG A 2 5.89 78.23 2.97
C ARG A 2 6.93 77.15 3.31
N LYS A 3 6.53 76.09 4.04
CA LYS A 3 7.29 74.83 4.10
C LYS A 3 6.61 73.81 3.17
N SER A 4 7.35 73.44 2.13
CA SER A 4 7.04 72.45 1.09
C SER A 4 7.21 71.03 1.65
N ARG A 5 6.24 70.14 1.37
CA ARG A 5 6.29 68.70 1.63
C ARG A 5 6.97 68.03 0.42
N PHE A 6 8.09 67.35 0.66
CA PHE A 6 8.74 66.48 -0.32
C PHE A 6 7.99 65.15 -0.42
N THR A 7 7.49 64.84 -1.61
CA THR A 7 6.99 63.53 -2.01
C THR A 7 8.15 62.69 -2.54
N SER A 8 8.47 61.58 -1.87
CA SER A 8 9.42 60.59 -2.38
C SER A 8 8.70 59.63 -3.33
N ARG A 9 9.15 59.58 -4.59
CA ARG A 9 8.66 58.64 -5.61
C ARG A 9 9.34 57.28 -5.39
N LEU A 10 8.53 56.26 -5.14
CA LEU A 10 8.97 54.87 -5.08
C LEU A 10 9.33 54.40 -6.50
N LEU A 11 10.58 54.01 -6.69
CA LEU A 11 11.11 53.44 -7.93
C LEU A 11 10.61 51.99 -8.02
N VAL A 12 9.69 51.70 -8.95
CA VAL A 12 9.29 50.32 -9.27
C VAL A 12 10.41 49.70 -10.11
N VAL A 13 11.18 48.81 -9.49
CA VAL A 13 12.10 47.91 -10.21
C VAL A 13 11.22 46.81 -10.83
N LEU A 14 11.04 46.85 -12.15
CA LEU A 14 10.56 45.70 -12.90
C LEU A 14 11.63 44.61 -12.81
N ALA A 15 11.44 43.63 -11.92
CA ALA A 15 12.14 42.37 -12.01
C ALA A 15 11.57 41.61 -13.20
N SER A 16 12.27 41.63 -14.32
CA SER A 16 12.02 40.75 -15.46
C SER A 16 12.31 39.32 -15.01
N THR A 17 11.27 38.59 -14.63
CA THR A 17 11.34 37.13 -14.51
C THR A 17 11.52 36.56 -15.91
N MET A 18 12.77 36.26 -16.29
CA MET A 18 13.03 35.28 -17.35
C MET A 18 12.50 33.94 -16.84
N LEU A 19 11.28 33.60 -17.24
CA LEU A 19 10.78 32.23 -17.20
C LEU A 19 11.59 31.42 -18.22
N PHE A 20 12.62 30.72 -17.74
CA PHE A 20 13.13 29.57 -18.48
C PHE A 20 12.06 28.48 -18.39
N SER A 21 11.25 28.34 -19.44
CA SER A 21 10.45 27.15 -19.66
C SER A 21 11.39 26.01 -20.01
N VAL A 22 11.88 25.29 -18.99
CA VAL A 22 12.58 24.02 -19.21
C VAL A 22 11.55 23.04 -19.75
N SER A 23 11.64 22.73 -21.04
CA SER A 23 10.74 21.80 -21.71
C SER A 23 11.12 20.35 -21.35
N VAL A 24 10.77 19.85 -20.17
CA VAL A 24 11.18 18.49 -19.77
C VAL A 24 10.36 17.41 -20.50
N GLY A 25 11.04 16.52 -21.25
CA GLY A 25 10.50 15.32 -21.90
C GLY A 25 10.01 14.26 -20.91
N ALA A 26 9.75 13.03 -21.39
CA ALA A 26 9.70 11.88 -20.49
C ALA A 26 11.13 11.60 -19.95
N GLU A 27 11.22 10.95 -18.78
CA GLU A 27 12.51 10.68 -18.12
C GLU A 27 13.36 9.66 -18.88
N THR A 28 14.66 9.67 -18.63
CA THR A 28 15.67 8.79 -19.22
C THR A 28 16.57 8.22 -18.13
N ALA A 29 17.43 7.27 -18.50
CA ALA A 29 18.46 6.72 -17.61
C ALA A 29 19.52 7.75 -17.14
N LEU A 30 19.52 8.97 -17.70
CA LEU A 30 20.41 10.07 -17.31
C LEU A 30 19.76 11.03 -16.31
N ASP A 31 18.45 10.96 -16.14
CA ASP A 31 17.73 11.76 -15.15
C ASP A 31 17.94 11.21 -13.74
N LYS A 32 17.76 12.06 -12.73
CA LYS A 32 17.92 11.64 -11.33
C LYS A 32 16.95 10.50 -11.03
N ALA A 33 17.48 9.38 -10.57
CA ALA A 33 16.65 8.26 -10.13
C ALA A 33 15.76 8.66 -8.92
N PRO A 34 14.49 8.21 -8.89
CA PRO A 34 13.62 8.42 -7.75
C PRO A 34 14.19 7.70 -6.52
N GLU A 35 13.92 8.29 -5.37
CA GLU A 35 14.26 7.76 -4.07
C GLU A 35 13.15 8.10 -3.08
N ILE A 36 12.81 7.16 -2.21
CA ILE A 36 11.84 7.31 -1.14
C ILE A 36 12.60 7.12 0.16
N ASN A 37 12.64 8.16 0.97
CA ASN A 37 13.29 8.09 2.28
C ASN A 37 12.57 7.09 3.17
N ALA A 38 13.35 6.33 3.94
CA ALA A 38 12.81 5.53 5.03
C ALA A 38 11.92 6.40 5.93
N SER A 39 10.76 5.87 6.31
CA SER A 39 9.93 6.49 7.33
C SER A 39 10.76 6.79 8.58
N SER A 40 10.79 8.06 9.00
CA SER A 40 11.57 8.49 10.17
C SER A 40 11.11 7.85 11.49
N VAL A 41 9.97 7.17 11.48
CA VAL A 41 9.36 6.50 12.65
C VAL A 41 9.78 5.03 12.73
N THR A 42 9.84 4.35 11.59
CA THR A 42 10.10 2.90 11.49
C THR A 42 11.47 2.57 10.90
N ASN A 43 12.28 3.59 10.62
CA ASN A 43 13.59 3.47 9.96
C ASN A 43 14.40 2.31 10.54
N ASN A 44 14.57 1.27 9.72
CA ASN A 44 15.32 0.07 10.08
C ASN A 44 16.80 0.18 9.65
N ASN A 45 17.20 1.33 9.10
CA ASN A 45 18.50 1.65 8.50
C ASN A 45 18.91 0.72 7.35
N LYS A 46 17.95 0.02 6.74
CA LYS A 46 18.19 -0.86 5.61
C LYS A 46 17.79 -0.19 4.31
N LYS A 47 18.45 -0.58 3.22
CA LYS A 47 18.24 0.01 1.91
C LYS A 47 17.83 -1.05 0.89
N VAL A 48 16.84 -0.70 0.08
CA VAL A 48 16.33 -1.50 -1.03
C VAL A 48 16.56 -0.75 -2.33
N LEU A 49 17.21 -1.41 -3.29
CA LEU A 49 17.46 -0.89 -4.63
C LEU A 49 16.52 -1.61 -5.61
N PHE A 50 15.89 -0.89 -6.54
CA PHE A 50 15.06 -1.44 -7.61
C PHE A 50 15.73 -1.23 -8.96
N ASP A 51 15.83 -2.27 -9.77
CA ASP A 51 16.40 -2.17 -11.12
C ASP A 51 15.47 -1.41 -12.08
N ASN A 52 16.04 -0.50 -12.88
CA ASN A 52 15.42 0.06 -14.08
C ASN A 52 16.44 0.20 -15.22
N THR A 53 17.38 -0.74 -15.30
CA THR A 53 18.46 -0.75 -16.31
C THR A 53 18.23 -1.75 -17.44
N HIS A 54 17.25 -2.64 -17.31
CA HIS A 54 16.97 -3.74 -18.24
C HIS A 54 15.53 -3.72 -18.78
N GLY A 55 14.99 -2.52 -19.05
CA GLY A 55 13.71 -2.39 -19.76
C GLY A 55 12.47 -2.54 -18.88
N GLN A 56 12.56 -2.22 -17.58
CA GLN A 56 11.44 -2.27 -16.64
C GLN A 56 10.28 -1.31 -16.97
N THR A 57 10.51 -0.41 -17.92
CA THR A 57 9.52 0.53 -18.46
C THR A 57 9.16 0.23 -19.92
N ALA A 58 9.63 -0.87 -20.49
CA ALA A 58 9.18 -1.31 -21.81
C ALA A 58 7.81 -2.01 -21.77
N GLY A 59 7.38 -2.34 -20.55
CA GLY A 59 6.25 -3.18 -20.21
C GLY A 59 4.85 -2.73 -20.61
N ALA A 60 3.88 -3.60 -20.37
CA ALA A 60 2.47 -3.21 -20.28
C ALA A 60 2.20 -2.32 -19.06
N ALA A 61 3.09 -2.35 -18.07
CA ALA A 61 3.19 -1.54 -16.87
C ALA A 61 4.56 -0.82 -16.78
N ASP A 62 4.78 -0.07 -15.70
CA ASP A 62 6.07 0.55 -15.37
C ASP A 62 6.53 0.00 -14.02
N TRP A 63 7.35 -1.05 -14.01
CA TRP A 63 7.76 -1.73 -12.77
C TRP A 63 8.88 -0.95 -12.04
N VAL A 64 8.59 0.31 -11.75
CA VAL A 64 9.47 1.30 -11.11
C VAL A 64 8.79 1.87 -9.87
N ILE A 65 9.59 2.37 -8.93
CA ILE A 65 9.14 2.71 -7.57
C ILE A 65 8.20 3.93 -7.51
N ASP A 66 8.10 4.71 -8.59
CA ASP A 66 7.15 5.82 -8.73
C ASP A 66 6.21 5.63 -9.94
N GLY A 67 6.09 4.37 -10.39
CA GLY A 67 5.12 3.89 -11.37
C GLY A 67 4.33 2.72 -10.78
N ALA A 68 4.04 1.70 -11.58
CA ALA A 68 3.19 0.57 -11.21
C ALA A 68 3.71 -0.25 -10.00
N PHE A 69 4.88 0.02 -9.45
CA PHE A 69 5.39 -0.59 -8.20
C PHE A 69 5.36 0.38 -7.00
N SER A 70 4.66 1.52 -7.12
CA SER A 70 4.66 2.57 -6.12
C SER A 70 4.05 2.14 -4.79
N ASP A 71 2.97 1.36 -4.77
CA ASP A 71 2.37 0.83 -3.55
C ASP A 71 3.35 -0.08 -2.80
N PHE A 72 4.07 -0.94 -3.53
CA PHE A 72 5.11 -1.80 -2.94
C PHE A 72 6.28 -0.97 -2.39
N ALA A 73 6.79 0.00 -3.16
CA ALA A 73 7.87 0.87 -2.72
C ALA A 73 7.48 1.75 -1.52
N ASN A 74 6.24 2.24 -1.49
CA ASN A 74 5.69 2.99 -0.36
C ASN A 74 5.54 2.10 0.88
N ALA A 75 5.04 0.87 0.73
CA ALA A 75 4.95 -0.08 1.84
C ALA A 75 6.33 -0.39 2.44
N LEU A 76 7.37 -0.52 1.60
CA LEU A 76 8.77 -0.65 2.05
C LEU A 76 9.24 0.60 2.82
N SER A 77 9.01 1.79 2.29
CA SER A 77 9.35 3.05 2.99
C SER A 77 8.63 3.17 4.33
N GLU A 78 7.33 2.87 4.38
CA GLU A 78 6.51 2.87 5.59
C GLU A 78 7.01 1.85 6.62
N LYS A 79 7.58 0.73 6.17
CA LYS A 79 8.24 -0.28 7.01
C LYS A 79 9.66 0.10 7.43
N GLY A 80 10.15 1.25 6.97
CA GLY A 80 11.42 1.83 7.41
C GLY A 80 12.61 1.58 6.50
N TYR A 81 12.40 1.02 5.30
CA TYR A 81 13.46 0.86 4.31
C TYR A 81 13.67 2.17 3.55
N PHE A 82 14.94 2.53 3.30
CA PHE A 82 15.24 3.49 2.24
C PHE A 82 15.06 2.79 0.91
N VAL A 83 14.28 3.37 -0.01
CA VAL A 83 14.01 2.76 -1.31
C VAL A 83 14.56 3.65 -2.40
N LYS A 84 15.28 3.08 -3.37
CA LYS A 84 15.81 3.83 -4.49
C LYS A 84 15.79 3.00 -5.75
N GLU A 85 15.69 3.68 -6.88
CA GLU A 85 15.82 3.07 -8.19
C GLU A 85 17.26 3.16 -8.72
N LEU A 86 17.71 2.13 -9.42
CA LEU A 86 18.96 2.12 -10.18
C LEU A 86 18.65 2.56 -11.62
N ARG A 87 19.06 3.79 -11.96
CA ARG A 87 19.04 4.31 -13.34
C ARG A 87 20.44 4.56 -13.83
N LYS A 88 20.84 3.90 -14.90
CA LYS A 88 22.09 4.16 -15.61
C LYS A 88 22.12 3.41 -16.95
N THR A 89 23.07 3.80 -17.81
CA THR A 89 23.33 3.11 -19.09
C THR A 89 24.51 2.13 -19.07
N PRO A 90 25.57 2.31 -18.26
CA PRO A 90 26.60 1.27 -18.13
C PRO A 90 26.08 0.03 -17.38
N PRO A 91 26.68 -1.15 -17.62
CA PRO A 91 26.30 -2.38 -16.94
C PRO A 91 26.33 -2.27 -15.41
N ILE A 92 25.49 -3.06 -14.74
CA ILE A 92 25.50 -3.25 -13.29
C ILE A 92 26.86 -3.80 -12.85
N THR A 93 27.41 -3.23 -11.78
CA THR A 93 28.66 -3.64 -11.14
C THR A 93 28.40 -3.89 -9.66
N LEU A 94 29.33 -4.59 -9.01
CA LEU A 94 29.23 -4.86 -7.57
C LEU A 94 29.10 -3.58 -6.72
N SER A 95 29.82 -2.51 -7.10
CA SER A 95 29.79 -1.23 -6.37
C SER A 95 28.44 -0.51 -6.43
N ASP A 96 27.59 -0.82 -7.41
CA ASP A 96 26.24 -0.27 -7.43
C ASP A 96 25.34 -0.92 -6.36
N LEU A 97 25.68 -2.16 -5.96
CA LEU A 97 24.83 -3.03 -5.14
C LEU A 97 25.29 -3.06 -3.67
N GLU A 98 26.59 -2.96 -3.40
CA GLU A 98 27.19 -3.23 -2.07
C GLU A 98 26.69 -2.33 -0.93
N GLU A 99 26.14 -1.15 -1.24
CA GLU A 99 25.56 -0.25 -0.23
C GLU A 99 24.12 -0.60 0.17
N TYR A 100 23.49 -1.57 -0.50
CA TYR A 100 22.09 -1.94 -0.32
C TYR A 100 21.94 -3.33 0.28
N ASP A 101 20.90 -3.51 1.08
CA ASP A 101 20.60 -4.79 1.73
C ASP A 101 19.84 -5.74 0.80
N VAL A 102 18.97 -5.19 -0.04
CA VAL A 102 18.16 -5.93 -1.00
C VAL A 102 18.18 -5.24 -2.36
N PHE A 103 18.36 -6.01 -3.43
CA PHE A 103 18.24 -5.56 -4.82
C PHE A 103 17.07 -6.28 -5.49
N VAL A 104 16.03 -5.54 -5.85
CA VAL A 104 14.81 -6.03 -6.50
C VAL A 104 14.96 -5.88 -8.01
N LEU A 105 14.75 -6.98 -8.74
CA LEU A 105 14.83 -7.06 -10.20
C LEU A 105 13.44 -7.39 -10.75
N PRO A 106 12.62 -6.38 -11.07
CA PRO A 106 11.31 -6.61 -11.64
C PRO A 106 11.39 -6.76 -13.16
N GLU A 107 10.63 -7.71 -13.69
CA GLU A 107 10.33 -8.02 -15.10
C GLU A 107 11.30 -7.42 -16.13
N ALA A 108 12.55 -7.91 -16.11
CA ALA A 108 13.56 -7.48 -17.07
C ALA A 108 13.11 -7.83 -18.51
N ASN A 109 13.20 -6.87 -19.42
CA ASN A 109 12.91 -7.05 -20.85
C ASN A 109 14.19 -6.97 -21.69
N ILE A 110 15.37 -6.91 -21.06
CA ILE A 110 16.69 -6.92 -21.71
C ILE A 110 17.56 -7.94 -20.96
N PRO A 111 18.31 -8.81 -21.64
CA PRO A 111 19.13 -9.82 -20.97
C PRO A 111 20.29 -9.19 -20.19
N TYR A 112 20.59 -9.76 -19.01
CA TYR A 112 21.76 -9.39 -18.23
C TYR A 112 23.04 -9.92 -18.88
N LYS A 113 24.07 -9.07 -18.92
CA LYS A 113 25.39 -9.44 -19.44
C LYS A 113 26.11 -10.37 -18.48
N ILE A 114 27.11 -11.09 -18.98
CA ILE A 114 27.93 -12.00 -18.15
C ILE A 114 28.52 -11.27 -16.94
N GLY A 115 29.02 -10.05 -17.13
CA GLY A 115 29.60 -9.25 -16.04
C GLY A 115 28.57 -8.82 -14.98
N GLU A 116 27.31 -8.61 -15.38
CA GLU A 116 26.22 -8.22 -14.47
C GLU A 116 25.75 -9.43 -13.66
N GLN A 117 25.58 -10.58 -14.32
CA GLN A 117 25.28 -11.85 -13.66
C GLN A 117 26.35 -12.17 -12.60
N GLN A 118 27.64 -11.98 -12.94
CA GLN A 118 28.73 -12.15 -11.98
C GLN A 118 28.67 -11.13 -10.84
N ALA A 119 28.42 -9.85 -11.11
CA ALA A 119 28.29 -8.82 -10.09
C ALA A 119 27.15 -9.12 -9.10
N ILE A 120 26.00 -9.59 -9.60
CA ILE A 120 24.86 -10.00 -8.77
C ILE A 120 25.22 -11.24 -7.95
N ALA A 121 25.85 -12.25 -8.56
CA ALA A 121 26.29 -13.44 -7.85
C ALA A 121 27.30 -13.10 -6.74
N ASP A 122 28.26 -12.21 -6.99
CA ASP A 122 29.25 -11.75 -6.01
C ASP A 122 28.60 -10.94 -4.89
N TYR A 123 27.67 -10.05 -5.21
CA TYR A 123 26.89 -9.27 -4.25
C TYR A 123 26.16 -10.19 -3.27
N VAL A 124 25.44 -11.20 -3.77
CA VAL A 124 24.76 -12.17 -2.90
C VAL A 124 25.78 -13.01 -2.12
N SER A 125 26.87 -13.46 -2.75
CA SER A 125 27.88 -14.28 -2.06
C SER A 125 28.51 -13.55 -0.85
N GLN A 126 28.60 -12.22 -0.92
CA GLN A 126 29.10 -11.34 0.13
C GLN A 126 28.05 -10.97 1.20
N GLY A 127 26.84 -11.49 1.10
CA GLY A 127 25.78 -11.28 2.08
C GLY A 127 24.66 -10.36 1.60
N GLY A 128 24.73 -9.82 0.38
CA GLY A 128 23.61 -9.12 -0.25
C GLY A 128 22.41 -10.03 -0.50
N ALA A 129 21.26 -9.44 -0.83
CA ALA A 129 20.07 -10.20 -1.14
C ALA A 129 19.38 -9.70 -2.42
N VAL A 130 18.81 -10.62 -3.19
CA VAL A 130 18.12 -10.28 -4.45
C VAL A 130 16.68 -10.77 -4.47
N PHE A 131 15.79 -10.01 -5.10
CA PHE A 131 14.40 -10.41 -5.31
C PHE A 131 14.06 -10.33 -6.79
N TYR A 132 13.96 -11.48 -7.45
CA TYR A 132 13.54 -11.58 -8.84
C TYR A 132 12.02 -11.68 -8.92
N ILE A 133 11.41 -10.81 -9.70
CA ILE A 133 9.98 -10.80 -9.95
C ILE A 133 9.81 -10.88 -11.47
N ALA A 134 9.46 -12.06 -11.97
CA ALA A 134 9.30 -12.33 -13.39
C ALA A 134 7.82 -12.40 -13.78
N ASP A 135 7.58 -12.68 -15.05
CA ASP A 135 6.27 -12.98 -15.60
C ASP A 135 6.36 -14.23 -16.49
N HIS A 136 5.24 -14.65 -17.04
CA HIS A 136 5.10 -15.83 -17.89
C HIS A 136 5.89 -15.78 -19.20
N TYR A 137 5.97 -16.92 -19.90
CA TYR A 137 6.49 -16.97 -21.27
C TYR A 137 5.54 -16.29 -22.25
N ASN A 138 6.05 -15.69 -23.33
CA ASN A 138 5.29 -14.83 -24.23
C ASN A 138 4.80 -13.53 -23.54
N ALA A 139 5.61 -13.06 -22.59
CA ALA A 139 5.50 -11.77 -21.92
C ALA A 139 6.43 -10.70 -22.52
N ASP A 140 7.16 -10.95 -23.60
CA ASP A 140 8.06 -9.97 -24.23
C ASP A 140 7.30 -8.70 -24.62
N ARG A 141 7.62 -7.58 -23.95
CA ARG A 141 6.90 -6.31 -24.10
C ARG A 141 7.58 -5.36 -25.08
N ASN A 142 8.87 -5.55 -25.38
CA ASN A 142 9.63 -4.73 -26.31
C ASN A 142 9.91 -5.44 -27.66
N LYS A 143 9.41 -6.66 -27.84
CA LYS A 143 9.52 -7.46 -29.06
C LYS A 143 10.96 -7.78 -29.43
N ASN A 144 11.82 -8.00 -28.43
CA ASN A 144 13.21 -8.41 -28.63
C ASN A 144 13.43 -9.93 -28.64
N ARG A 145 12.37 -10.74 -28.42
CA ARG A 145 12.34 -12.21 -28.29
C ARG A 145 12.75 -12.75 -26.93
N ILE A 146 12.95 -11.88 -25.94
CA ILE A 146 13.47 -12.27 -24.63
C ILE A 146 12.43 -11.92 -23.57
N ASP A 147 11.80 -12.94 -23.03
CA ASP A 147 10.92 -12.82 -21.88
C ASP A 147 11.71 -12.56 -20.59
N SER A 148 11.05 -12.02 -19.56
CA SER A 148 11.69 -11.79 -18.26
C SER A 148 12.23 -13.06 -17.61
N SER A 149 11.49 -14.17 -17.74
CA SER A 149 11.95 -15.50 -17.34
C SER A 149 13.25 -15.91 -18.04
N GLU A 150 13.43 -15.56 -19.32
CA GLU A 150 14.62 -15.86 -20.11
C GLU A 150 15.79 -14.93 -19.78
N ALA A 151 15.52 -13.64 -19.60
CA ALA A 151 16.50 -12.66 -19.13
C ALA A 151 17.09 -13.07 -17.77
N PHE A 152 16.24 -13.53 -16.85
CA PHE A 152 16.68 -14.01 -15.54
C PHE A 152 17.29 -15.41 -15.58
N ASN A 153 16.76 -16.35 -16.35
CA ASN A 153 17.39 -17.67 -16.49
C ASN A 153 18.75 -17.60 -17.22
N GLY A 154 18.96 -16.55 -18.03
CA GLY A 154 20.15 -16.27 -18.84
C GLY A 154 20.26 -17.11 -20.10
N TYR A 155 19.15 -17.65 -20.60
CA TYR A 155 19.05 -18.30 -21.90
C TYR A 155 17.66 -18.13 -22.49
N ARG A 156 17.59 -18.13 -23.83
CA ARG A 156 16.32 -18.06 -24.59
C ARG A 156 15.84 -19.47 -24.96
N ARG A 157 14.57 -19.76 -24.70
CA ARG A 157 13.85 -20.99 -25.05
C ARG A 157 13.98 -21.22 -26.55
N GLY A 158 14.43 -22.42 -26.95
CA GLY A 158 14.64 -22.74 -28.37
C GLY A 158 15.89 -22.13 -29.00
N ALA A 159 16.71 -21.42 -28.22
CA ALA A 159 17.89 -20.70 -28.67
C ALA A 159 19.05 -20.77 -27.65
N TYR A 160 19.14 -21.86 -26.87
CA TYR A 160 20.19 -22.03 -25.87
C TYR A 160 21.61 -21.93 -26.44
N GLN A 161 21.86 -22.45 -27.66
CA GLN A 161 23.20 -22.40 -28.26
C GLN A 161 23.61 -20.99 -28.74
N ASP A 162 22.64 -20.17 -29.10
CA ASP A 162 22.84 -18.79 -29.57
C ASP A 162 21.60 -17.97 -29.24
N MET A 163 21.64 -17.20 -28.13
CA MET A 163 20.53 -16.35 -27.71
C MET A 163 20.12 -15.34 -28.80
N THR A 164 21.03 -15.02 -29.72
CA THR A 164 20.80 -14.08 -30.82
C THR A 164 20.19 -14.71 -32.07
N LYS A 165 19.85 -16.01 -32.02
CA LYS A 165 19.15 -16.70 -33.12
C LYS A 165 17.94 -15.87 -33.56
N ASP A 166 17.76 -15.72 -34.88
CA ASP A 166 16.66 -14.98 -35.52
C ASP A 166 16.62 -13.44 -35.28
N MET A 167 17.63 -12.88 -34.62
CA MET A 167 17.85 -11.43 -34.57
C MET A 167 18.50 -10.89 -35.85
N THR A 168 18.16 -9.65 -36.21
CA THR A 168 18.81 -8.88 -37.27
C THR A 168 20.26 -8.54 -36.92
N THR A 169 21.06 -8.17 -37.93
CA THR A 169 22.45 -7.74 -37.72
C THR A 169 22.55 -6.51 -36.79
N GLU A 170 21.57 -5.61 -36.82
CA GLU A 170 21.57 -4.43 -35.94
C GLU A 170 21.30 -4.83 -34.49
N GLU A 171 20.30 -5.67 -34.24
CA GLU A 171 19.99 -6.20 -32.90
C GLU A 171 21.19 -6.93 -32.29
N LYS A 172 21.83 -7.82 -33.07
CA LYS A 172 23.02 -8.58 -32.64
C LYS A 172 24.19 -7.70 -32.22
N ASN A 173 24.36 -6.56 -32.89
CA ASN A 173 25.46 -5.64 -32.66
C ASN A 173 25.08 -4.47 -31.72
N SER A 174 23.86 -4.48 -31.18
CA SER A 174 23.41 -3.46 -30.24
C SER A 174 24.19 -3.54 -28.92
N ASP A 175 24.27 -2.41 -28.20
CA ASP A 175 24.90 -2.38 -26.89
C ASP A 175 24.17 -3.27 -25.87
N ALA A 176 22.88 -3.52 -26.07
CA ALA A 176 22.07 -4.40 -25.23
C ALA A 176 22.47 -5.88 -25.36
N MET A 177 22.82 -6.34 -26.57
CA MET A 177 23.24 -7.74 -26.80
C MET A 177 24.74 -7.96 -26.66
N LYS A 178 25.52 -6.89 -26.49
CA LYS A 178 26.96 -6.99 -26.27
C LYS A 178 27.27 -7.69 -24.96
N ASP A 179 28.17 -8.68 -25.01
CA ASP A 179 28.62 -9.49 -23.87
C ASP A 179 27.51 -10.31 -23.19
N VAL A 180 26.45 -10.62 -23.95
CA VAL A 180 25.39 -11.57 -23.57
C VAL A 180 25.73 -12.95 -24.11
N LYS A 181 25.57 -13.98 -23.27
CA LYS A 181 25.78 -15.38 -23.66
C LYS A 181 24.82 -16.27 -22.89
N SER A 182 24.24 -17.23 -23.60
CA SER A 182 23.40 -18.25 -22.99
C SER A 182 24.18 -19.05 -21.94
N SER A 183 23.56 -19.21 -20.78
CA SER A 183 24.00 -20.10 -19.71
C SER A 183 22.82 -20.41 -18.80
N ASP A 184 22.89 -21.48 -18.03
CA ASP A 184 21.86 -21.83 -17.04
C ASP A 184 22.15 -21.17 -15.68
N TRP A 185 22.60 -19.92 -15.71
CA TRP A 185 23.29 -19.29 -14.59
C TRP A 185 22.40 -19.17 -13.35
N LEU A 186 21.09 -18.93 -13.49
CA LEU A 186 20.19 -18.81 -12.34
C LEU A 186 20.10 -20.13 -11.57
N SER A 187 20.04 -21.24 -12.30
CA SER A 187 20.09 -22.59 -11.74
C SER A 187 21.43 -22.86 -11.07
N ASP A 188 22.54 -22.55 -11.75
CA ASP A 188 23.89 -22.77 -11.20
C ASP A 188 24.18 -21.90 -9.96
N THR A 189 23.60 -20.70 -9.93
CA THR A 189 23.85 -19.69 -8.91
C THR A 189 22.96 -19.89 -7.70
N PHE A 190 21.67 -20.14 -7.91
CA PHE A 190 20.62 -20.15 -6.88
C PHE A 190 19.82 -21.46 -6.80
N GLY A 191 20.09 -22.46 -7.65
CA GLY A 191 19.37 -23.73 -7.59
C GLY A 191 17.90 -23.63 -8.03
N ILE A 192 17.58 -22.64 -8.87
CA ILE A 192 16.22 -22.39 -9.32
C ILE A 192 16.16 -21.88 -10.77
N ARG A 193 15.05 -22.14 -11.46
CA ARG A 193 14.72 -21.55 -12.77
C ARG A 193 13.30 -21.01 -12.76
N PHE A 194 13.04 -19.93 -13.50
CA PHE A 194 11.70 -19.59 -13.94
C PHE A 194 11.27 -20.60 -15.01
N ARG A 195 10.04 -21.14 -14.91
CA ARG A 195 9.46 -22.02 -15.92
C ARG A 195 8.69 -21.18 -16.93
N TYR A 196 8.38 -21.78 -18.08
CA TYR A 196 7.69 -21.11 -19.18
C TYR A 196 6.18 -21.36 -19.20
N ASN A 197 5.64 -22.01 -18.17
CA ASN A 197 4.21 -22.19 -18.04
C ASN A 197 3.52 -20.85 -17.74
N ALA A 198 2.23 -20.75 -18.04
CA ALA A 198 1.42 -19.58 -17.73
C ALA A 198 0.07 -20.06 -17.18
N LEU A 199 -0.01 -20.05 -15.87
CA LEU A 199 -1.21 -20.38 -15.12
C LEU A 199 -2.16 -19.18 -15.15
N ASP A 200 -3.45 -19.44 -15.10
CA ASP A 200 -4.49 -18.42 -14.98
C ASP A 200 -5.76 -19.04 -14.38
N ASN A 201 -6.77 -18.21 -14.08
CA ASN A 201 -8.09 -18.65 -13.67
C ASN A 201 -8.09 -19.54 -12.41
N ILE A 202 -7.20 -19.27 -11.46
CA ILE A 202 -7.21 -19.94 -10.15
C ILE A 202 -8.31 -19.31 -9.30
N ASN A 203 -9.34 -20.08 -8.97
CA ASN A 203 -10.44 -19.58 -8.16
C ASN A 203 -10.09 -19.64 -6.67
N ASN A 204 -9.64 -18.51 -6.16
CA ASN A 204 -9.31 -18.30 -4.75
C ASN A 204 -10.48 -18.58 -3.77
N LYS A 205 -11.72 -18.82 -4.22
CA LYS A 205 -12.84 -19.25 -3.34
C LYS A 205 -12.94 -20.77 -3.18
N THR A 206 -12.54 -21.54 -4.19
CA THR A 206 -12.77 -23.01 -4.23
C THR A 206 -11.49 -23.82 -4.29
N GLN A 207 -10.36 -23.20 -4.63
CA GLN A 207 -9.07 -23.84 -4.73
C GLN A 207 -8.14 -23.29 -3.66
N GLU A 208 -7.44 -24.19 -2.97
CA GLU A 208 -6.53 -23.84 -1.87
C GLU A 208 -5.08 -23.91 -2.34
N TRP A 209 -4.36 -22.82 -2.12
CA TRP A 209 -2.92 -22.76 -2.33
C TRP A 209 -2.22 -23.65 -1.31
N ILE A 210 -1.11 -24.27 -1.73
CA ILE A 210 -0.26 -25.03 -0.80
C ILE A 210 0.79 -24.07 -0.28
N ILE A 211 0.75 -23.84 1.03
CA ILE A 211 1.67 -22.93 1.72
C ILE A 211 2.60 -23.78 2.59
N GLU A 212 3.90 -23.73 2.28
CA GLU A 212 4.96 -24.31 3.09
C GLU A 212 5.69 -23.20 3.84
N ASP A 213 5.68 -23.27 5.18
CA ASP A 213 6.41 -22.29 5.96
C ASP A 213 7.92 -22.56 5.97
N ALA A 214 8.66 -21.46 5.90
CA ALA A 214 10.08 -21.41 6.15
C ALA A 214 10.41 -20.07 6.80
N PHE A 215 11.06 -20.11 7.95
CA PHE A 215 11.55 -18.89 8.61
C PHE A 215 10.45 -17.86 8.94
N GLY A 216 9.19 -18.28 9.04
CA GLY A 216 8.04 -17.40 9.28
C GLY A 216 7.62 -16.55 8.08
N ILE A 217 8.20 -16.76 6.89
CA ILE A 217 7.93 -15.93 5.69
C ILE A 217 6.47 -16.03 5.24
N THR A 218 5.83 -17.17 5.49
CA THR A 218 4.45 -17.43 5.05
C THR A 218 3.42 -17.22 6.15
N GLU A 219 3.83 -16.63 7.28
CA GLU A 219 2.94 -16.48 8.43
C GLU A 219 1.69 -15.66 8.05
N GLY A 220 0.52 -16.28 8.26
CA GLY A 220 -0.76 -15.66 7.94
C GLY A 220 -1.05 -15.48 6.44
N VAL A 221 -0.24 -16.04 5.54
CA VAL A 221 -0.51 -16.08 4.09
C VAL A 221 -1.38 -17.29 3.79
N LYS A 222 -2.50 -17.09 3.09
CA LYS A 222 -3.42 -18.16 2.70
C LYS A 222 -3.61 -18.24 1.19
N LYS A 223 -3.58 -17.10 0.51
CA LYS A 223 -3.85 -16.97 -0.93
C LYS A 223 -3.06 -15.83 -1.51
N VAL A 224 -2.71 -15.97 -2.78
CA VAL A 224 -2.05 -14.94 -3.55
C VAL A 224 -2.83 -14.68 -4.84
N GLY A 225 -2.67 -13.49 -5.40
CA GLY A 225 -3.11 -13.15 -6.75
C GLY A 225 -2.36 -13.99 -7.78
N LEU A 226 -2.96 -14.16 -8.96
CA LEU A 226 -2.32 -14.77 -10.11
C LEU A 226 -3.09 -14.36 -11.36
N HIS A 227 -2.43 -13.65 -12.27
CA HIS A 227 -2.97 -13.21 -13.55
C HIS A 227 -1.98 -13.49 -14.65
N ALA A 228 -2.11 -14.67 -15.25
CA ALA A 228 -1.19 -15.21 -16.25
C ALA A 228 0.19 -15.65 -15.74
N GLY A 229 0.45 -15.76 -14.44
CA GLY A 229 1.78 -16.07 -13.88
C GLY A 229 2.44 -17.41 -14.22
N SER A 230 3.78 -17.45 -14.09
CA SER A 230 4.60 -18.66 -14.19
C SER A 230 4.91 -19.31 -12.85
N THR A 231 5.32 -20.58 -12.88
CA THR A 231 5.94 -21.25 -11.73
C THR A 231 7.45 -21.33 -11.86
N LEU A 232 8.10 -21.83 -10.83
CA LEU A 232 9.54 -21.98 -10.70
C LEU A 232 9.89 -23.47 -10.63
N ALA A 233 11.10 -23.83 -11.04
CA ALA A 233 11.66 -25.16 -10.85
C ALA A 233 12.80 -25.11 -9.83
N ILE A 234 12.66 -25.84 -8.73
CA ILE A 234 13.75 -26.11 -7.78
C ILE A 234 14.68 -27.14 -8.43
N THR A 235 15.91 -26.72 -8.76
CA THR A 235 16.93 -27.56 -9.41
C THR A 235 18.04 -28.00 -8.45
N ASP A 236 18.23 -27.29 -7.33
CA ASP A 236 19.04 -27.70 -6.19
C ASP A 236 18.31 -27.35 -4.89
N ASN A 237 17.71 -28.37 -4.25
CA ASN A 237 16.94 -28.20 -3.02
C ASN A 237 17.79 -28.02 -1.75
N THR A 238 19.12 -28.13 -1.86
CA THR A 238 20.02 -27.75 -0.76
C THR A 238 20.15 -26.23 -0.66
N ARG A 239 19.93 -25.52 -1.78
CA ARG A 239 19.99 -24.07 -1.86
C ARG A 239 18.62 -23.41 -1.99
N ALA A 240 17.68 -24.01 -2.73
CA ALA A 240 16.37 -23.44 -3.01
C ALA A 240 15.24 -24.18 -2.29
N LYS A 241 14.21 -23.43 -1.89
CA LYS A 241 13.00 -23.93 -1.24
C LYS A 241 11.78 -23.20 -1.78
N GLY A 242 10.74 -23.95 -2.13
CA GLY A 242 9.46 -23.38 -2.51
C GLY A 242 8.61 -23.07 -1.28
N LEU A 243 7.85 -21.98 -1.33
CA LEU A 243 7.02 -21.49 -0.23
C LEU A 243 5.53 -21.55 -0.57
N ILE A 244 5.15 -21.15 -1.77
CA ILE A 244 3.76 -21.10 -2.21
C ILE A 244 3.65 -21.87 -3.51
N TYR A 245 2.71 -22.81 -3.59
CA TYR A 245 2.50 -23.64 -4.78
C TYR A 245 1.04 -23.56 -5.22
N PRO A 246 0.77 -23.65 -6.53
CA PRO A 246 -0.59 -23.63 -7.05
C PRO A 246 -1.40 -24.82 -6.49
N PRO A 247 -2.74 -24.71 -6.45
CA PRO A 247 -3.62 -25.79 -6.01
C PRO A 247 -3.42 -27.08 -6.82
N LYS A 248 -3.77 -28.24 -6.25
CA LYS A 248 -3.78 -29.52 -6.99
C LYS A 248 -4.98 -29.61 -7.94
N GLY A 249 -4.84 -30.41 -8.99
CA GLY A 249 -5.93 -30.72 -9.91
C GLY A 249 -6.20 -29.62 -10.93
N LEU A 250 -5.20 -28.78 -11.21
CA LEU A 250 -5.27 -27.85 -12.33
C LEU A 250 -5.34 -28.63 -13.64
N THR A 251 -6.07 -28.07 -14.59
CA THR A 251 -6.27 -28.66 -15.92
C THR A 251 -5.96 -27.62 -16.99
N SER A 252 -6.12 -27.96 -18.27
CA SER A 252 -6.00 -26.98 -19.36
C SER A 252 -6.99 -25.81 -19.26
N ALA A 253 -8.01 -25.87 -18.40
CA ALA A 253 -8.89 -24.74 -18.10
C ALA A 253 -8.21 -23.65 -17.25
N ASN A 254 -7.11 -23.98 -16.57
CA ASN A 254 -6.30 -23.07 -15.75
C ASN A 254 -5.06 -22.56 -16.50
N LYS A 255 -5.02 -22.75 -17.81
CA LYS A 255 -4.00 -22.17 -18.69
C LYS A 255 -4.42 -20.75 -19.07
N TRP A 256 -3.47 -19.81 -19.09
CA TRP A 256 -3.70 -18.50 -19.69
C TRP A 256 -4.05 -18.61 -21.17
N GLY A 257 -5.05 -17.86 -21.62
CA GLY A 257 -5.61 -17.99 -22.98
C GLY A 257 -4.59 -17.77 -24.12
N HIS A 258 -3.47 -17.08 -23.84
CA HIS A 258 -2.39 -16.81 -24.80
C HIS A 258 -1.11 -17.60 -24.55
N ALA A 259 -1.11 -18.53 -23.59
CA ALA A 259 0.05 -19.43 -23.45
C ALA A 259 0.23 -20.26 -24.72
N VAL A 260 1.47 -20.41 -25.14
CA VAL A 260 1.86 -21.03 -26.41
C VAL A 260 2.14 -22.53 -26.30
N ASP A 261 2.03 -23.10 -25.10
CA ASP A 261 2.18 -24.53 -24.82
C ASP A 261 1.06 -25.04 -23.89
N GLU A 262 1.31 -26.09 -23.10
CA GLU A 262 0.31 -26.69 -22.21
C GLU A 262 -0.20 -25.73 -21.12
N GLY A 263 0.57 -24.70 -20.75
CA GLY A 263 0.24 -23.70 -19.72
C GLY A 263 0.19 -24.23 -18.29
N VAL A 264 -0.22 -25.49 -18.09
CA VAL A 264 -0.17 -26.25 -16.84
C VAL A 264 0.62 -27.53 -17.14
N TYR A 265 1.76 -27.74 -16.49
CA TYR A 265 2.71 -28.79 -16.89
C TYR A 265 2.56 -30.10 -16.09
N ASN A 266 2.14 -30.05 -14.84
CA ASN A 266 2.05 -31.20 -13.94
C ASN A 266 0.70 -31.28 -13.17
N GLY A 267 -0.29 -30.46 -13.56
CA GLY A 267 -1.63 -30.48 -12.96
C GLY A 267 -1.72 -29.79 -11.60
N GLY A 268 -0.80 -28.86 -11.32
CA GLY A 268 -0.77 -28.09 -10.07
C GLY A 268 -0.08 -28.81 -8.89
N GLY A 269 -0.15 -28.20 -7.71
CA GLY A 269 0.50 -28.68 -6.50
C GLY A 269 2.03 -28.59 -6.53
N ILE A 270 2.69 -29.35 -5.64
CA ILE A 270 4.15 -29.39 -5.51
C ILE A 270 4.84 -29.82 -6.82
N GLU A 271 4.22 -30.72 -7.60
CA GLU A 271 4.80 -31.18 -8.88
C GLU A 271 4.82 -30.08 -9.96
N GLU A 272 3.90 -29.13 -9.90
CA GLU A 272 3.91 -27.93 -10.77
C GLU A 272 5.05 -26.97 -10.42
N GLY A 273 5.71 -27.16 -9.27
CA GLY A 273 6.73 -26.25 -8.79
C GLY A 273 6.16 -25.02 -8.09
N PRO A 274 6.99 -24.35 -7.28
CA PRO A 274 6.53 -23.20 -6.51
C PRO A 274 6.24 -22.00 -7.39
N TYR A 275 5.27 -21.22 -6.97
CA TYR A 275 4.98 -19.89 -7.47
C TYR A 275 5.81 -18.80 -6.77
N VAL A 276 6.09 -19.01 -5.48
CA VAL A 276 7.03 -18.21 -4.68
C VAL A 276 8.08 -19.13 -4.09
N ALA A 277 9.35 -18.77 -4.24
CA ALA A 277 10.47 -19.54 -3.70
C ALA A 277 11.57 -18.63 -3.15
N ILE A 278 12.44 -19.24 -2.35
CA ILE A 278 13.64 -18.62 -1.78
C ILE A 278 14.86 -19.47 -2.07
N SER A 279 16.04 -18.85 -2.03
CA SER A 279 17.32 -19.51 -2.18
C SER A 279 18.40 -18.94 -1.28
N LYS A 280 19.43 -19.75 -1.02
CA LYS A 280 20.68 -19.37 -0.37
C LYS A 280 21.86 -19.50 -1.31
N ARG A 281 22.78 -18.53 -1.20
CA ARG A 281 24.10 -18.57 -1.81
C ARG A 281 25.11 -17.95 -0.86
N ASP A 282 26.04 -18.77 -0.37
CA ASP A 282 27.05 -18.38 0.60
C ASP A 282 26.45 -17.54 1.74
N HIS A 283 26.86 -16.28 1.90
CA HIS A 283 26.40 -15.45 3.00
C HIS A 283 25.08 -14.72 2.73
N GLY A 284 24.60 -14.68 1.49
CA GLY A 284 23.38 -13.99 1.10
C GLY A 284 22.25 -14.93 0.73
N LYS A 285 21.22 -14.36 0.10
CA LYS A 285 19.98 -15.05 -0.25
C LYS A 285 19.25 -14.40 -1.41
N ALA A 286 18.27 -15.13 -1.94
CA ALA A 286 17.43 -14.67 -3.02
C ALA A 286 15.96 -15.08 -2.79
N ALA A 287 15.04 -14.31 -3.36
CA ALA A 287 13.62 -14.67 -3.50
C ALA A 287 13.19 -14.57 -4.97
N PHE A 288 12.15 -15.32 -5.31
CA PHE A 288 11.67 -15.47 -6.68
C PHE A 288 10.15 -15.50 -6.69
N LEU A 289 9.56 -14.70 -7.58
CA LEU A 289 8.12 -14.62 -7.82
C LEU A 289 7.87 -14.70 -9.33
N GLY A 290 7.03 -15.64 -9.76
CA GLY A 290 6.79 -15.91 -11.19
C GLY A 290 5.73 -15.04 -11.87
N ASP A 291 5.20 -14.02 -11.19
CA ASP A 291 4.13 -13.15 -11.69
C ASP A 291 4.25 -11.75 -11.07
N THR A 292 4.33 -10.74 -11.93
CA THR A 292 4.48 -9.34 -11.54
C THR A 292 3.15 -8.69 -11.17
N SER A 293 2.01 -9.24 -11.59
CA SER A 293 0.69 -8.67 -11.35
C SER A 293 0.36 -8.51 -9.87
N LEU A 294 0.97 -9.32 -8.99
CA LEU A 294 0.83 -9.29 -7.53
C LEU A 294 1.47 -8.07 -6.89
N VAL A 295 2.37 -7.43 -7.62
CA VAL A 295 3.15 -6.30 -7.14
C VAL A 295 2.64 -5.01 -7.77
N GLU A 296 2.02 -5.11 -8.93
CA GLU A 296 1.52 -3.97 -9.68
C GLU A 296 0.41 -3.21 -8.94
N ASP A 297 0.37 -1.90 -9.20
CA ASP A 297 -0.70 -0.97 -8.84
C ASP A 297 -1.20 -0.18 -10.07
N ALA A 298 -2.27 0.60 -9.90
CA ALA A 298 -2.91 1.37 -10.95
C ALA A 298 -2.20 2.68 -11.36
N SER A 299 -0.86 2.77 -11.29
CA SER A 299 -0.10 4.01 -11.55
C SER A 299 0.99 3.93 -12.64
N PRO A 300 0.66 3.53 -13.89
CA PRO A 300 1.62 3.67 -14.97
C PRO A 300 2.03 5.14 -15.16
N LYS A 301 3.34 5.36 -15.30
CA LYS A 301 3.99 6.67 -15.41
C LYS A 301 4.33 7.04 -16.85
N TYR A 302 4.71 6.08 -17.68
CA TYR A 302 5.18 6.29 -19.04
C TYR A 302 4.24 5.69 -20.10
N LEU A 303 4.34 6.20 -21.33
CA LEU A 303 3.68 5.60 -22.49
C LEU A 303 4.52 4.45 -23.07
N ARG A 304 3.89 3.57 -23.85
CA ARG A 304 4.58 2.46 -24.51
C ARG A 304 5.61 2.96 -25.52
N GLU A 305 6.82 2.39 -25.48
CA GLU A 305 7.92 2.75 -26.37
C GLU A 305 7.58 2.61 -27.86
N GLU A 306 6.84 1.55 -28.24
CA GLU A 306 6.57 1.29 -29.65
C GLU A 306 5.62 2.31 -30.29
N ASN A 307 4.59 2.75 -29.56
CA ASN A 307 3.43 3.41 -30.16
C ASN A 307 2.81 4.54 -29.35
N GLY A 308 3.38 4.89 -28.19
CA GLY A 308 2.94 6.01 -27.37
C GLY A 308 1.54 5.82 -26.76
N LYS A 309 0.99 4.61 -26.76
CA LYS A 309 -0.30 4.34 -26.09
C LYS A 309 -0.10 4.24 -24.59
N SER A 310 -1.16 4.59 -23.86
CA SER A 310 -1.23 4.38 -22.41
C SER A 310 -1.08 2.90 -22.06
N LYS A 311 -0.42 2.68 -20.93
CA LYS A 311 -0.23 1.40 -20.29
C LYS A 311 -1.47 1.00 -19.49
N LYS A 312 -1.59 -0.30 -19.24
CA LYS A 312 -2.66 -0.88 -18.43
C LYS A 312 -1.99 -1.82 -17.45
N THR A 313 -2.18 -1.55 -16.19
CA THR A 313 -1.60 -2.31 -15.08
C THR A 313 -2.68 -3.13 -14.41
N TYR A 314 -2.25 -4.10 -13.61
CA TYR A 314 -3.08 -4.83 -12.67
C TYR A 314 -2.91 -4.19 -11.29
N ASP A 315 -3.99 -3.99 -10.54
CA ASP A 315 -3.91 -3.46 -9.17
C ASP A 315 -3.91 -4.63 -8.19
N GLY A 316 -2.82 -5.41 -8.21
CA GLY A 316 -2.73 -6.70 -7.53
C GLY A 316 -2.06 -6.65 -6.15
N PHE A 317 -1.32 -5.59 -5.82
CA PHE A 317 -0.64 -5.47 -4.51
C PHE A 317 -1.56 -5.70 -3.30
N LYS A 318 -2.85 -5.39 -3.44
CA LYS A 318 -3.88 -5.51 -2.40
C LYS A 318 -4.95 -6.57 -2.70
N GLU A 319 -4.75 -7.44 -3.68
CA GLU A 319 -5.79 -8.38 -4.15
C GLU A 319 -6.07 -9.51 -3.16
N ALA A 320 -5.02 -10.13 -2.61
CA ALA A 320 -5.10 -11.22 -1.64
C ALA A 320 -4.16 -10.96 -0.44
N ASP A 321 -3.34 -11.93 -0.05
CA ASP A 321 -2.27 -11.72 0.94
C ASP A 321 -0.98 -11.22 0.28
N ASP A 322 -1.07 -10.56 -0.88
CA ASP A 322 0.06 -10.21 -1.77
C ASP A 322 1.02 -9.21 -1.12
N GLU A 323 0.52 -8.06 -0.64
CA GLU A 323 1.28 -7.14 0.22
C GLU A 323 1.99 -7.90 1.34
N LYS A 324 1.30 -8.83 2.01
CA LYS A 324 1.85 -9.53 3.16
C LYS A 324 3.03 -10.42 2.78
N ILE A 325 2.91 -11.23 1.73
CA ILE A 325 4.02 -12.11 1.30
C ILE A 325 5.20 -11.30 0.76
N LEU A 326 4.94 -10.25 -0.04
CA LEU A 326 5.99 -9.37 -0.59
C LEU A 326 6.80 -8.71 0.52
N MET A 327 6.11 -8.17 1.53
CA MET A 327 6.75 -7.50 2.66
C MET A 327 7.50 -8.47 3.57
N GLN A 328 7.00 -9.69 3.75
CA GLN A 328 7.70 -10.73 4.52
C GLN A 328 8.94 -11.27 3.81
N LEU A 329 8.90 -11.38 2.47
CA LEU A 329 10.06 -11.73 1.67
C LEU A 329 11.16 -10.69 1.82
N VAL A 330 10.85 -9.39 1.69
CA VAL A 330 11.86 -8.34 1.82
C VAL A 330 12.42 -8.26 3.24
N ASP A 331 11.57 -8.42 4.27
CA ASP A 331 12.05 -8.53 5.65
C ASP A 331 13.05 -9.65 5.81
N TRP A 332 12.68 -10.85 5.38
CA TRP A 332 13.59 -11.98 5.42
C TRP A 332 14.86 -11.67 4.64
N LEU A 333 14.79 -11.26 3.37
CA LEU A 333 15.95 -10.94 2.53
C LEU A 333 16.91 -9.93 3.19
N SER A 334 16.37 -8.96 3.91
CA SER A 334 17.15 -7.90 4.55
C SER A 334 17.90 -8.35 5.82
N GLU A 335 17.59 -9.52 6.38
CA GLU A 335 18.25 -10.05 7.58
C GLU A 335 19.45 -10.93 7.23
N LYS A 336 20.60 -10.74 7.88
CA LYS A 336 21.77 -11.60 7.66
C LYS A 336 21.64 -12.91 8.44
N GLU A 337 22.16 -13.97 7.86
CA GLU A 337 22.09 -15.33 8.42
C GLU A 337 23.47 -15.98 8.43
N THR A 338 23.66 -16.96 9.30
CA THR A 338 24.94 -17.65 9.45
C THR A 338 25.06 -18.91 8.59
N TYR A 339 23.93 -19.52 8.21
CA TYR A 339 23.90 -20.71 7.37
C TYR A 339 24.11 -20.35 5.90
N LYS A 340 24.74 -21.26 5.14
CA LYS A 340 25.05 -21.07 3.72
C LYS A 340 24.15 -21.86 2.79
N THR A 341 23.51 -22.89 3.32
CA THR A 341 22.56 -23.75 2.60
C THR A 341 21.35 -24.03 3.50
N PHE A 342 20.22 -24.41 2.91
CA PHE A 342 19.05 -24.83 3.70
C PHE A 342 19.26 -26.17 4.40
N THR A 343 20.22 -26.99 3.95
CA THR A 343 20.64 -28.17 4.71
C THR A 343 21.24 -27.78 6.06
N GLU A 344 22.01 -26.69 6.13
CA GLU A 344 22.62 -26.20 7.37
C GLU A 344 21.62 -25.51 8.31
N SER A 345 20.54 -24.93 7.78
CA SER A 345 19.55 -24.21 8.59
C SER A 345 18.63 -25.14 9.40
N GLY A 346 18.59 -26.43 9.06
CA GLY A 346 17.69 -27.41 9.68
C GLY A 346 16.23 -27.30 9.23
N THR A 347 15.93 -26.50 8.20
CA THR A 347 14.59 -26.42 7.60
C THR A 347 14.26 -27.68 6.80
N VAL A 348 12.97 -27.92 6.57
CA VAL A 348 12.51 -29.02 5.70
C VAL A 348 12.78 -28.64 4.24
N LEU A 349 13.64 -29.40 3.58
CA LEU A 349 13.97 -29.19 2.17
C LEU A 349 12.76 -29.53 1.28
N SER A 350 12.55 -28.73 0.24
CA SER A 350 11.57 -29.05 -0.80
C SER A 350 12.04 -30.22 -1.67
N SER A 351 11.12 -30.87 -2.37
CA SER A 351 11.48 -31.76 -3.47
C SER A 351 12.05 -30.97 -4.65
N ILE A 352 12.98 -31.58 -5.39
CA ILE A 352 13.34 -31.12 -6.73
C ILE A 352 12.08 -31.11 -7.59
N THR A 353 11.86 -30.03 -8.34
CA THR A 353 10.69 -29.90 -9.19
C THR A 353 10.77 -30.92 -10.32
N LYS A 354 9.63 -31.55 -10.60
CA LYS A 354 9.49 -32.46 -11.74
C LYS A 354 9.49 -31.66 -13.04
N ILE A 355 10.58 -31.76 -13.78
CA ILE A 355 10.77 -31.09 -15.07
C ILE A 355 10.60 -32.07 -16.24
N HIS A 356 10.04 -31.58 -17.32
CA HIS A 356 9.94 -32.31 -18.59
C HIS A 356 11.20 -32.15 -19.44
N ASP A 357 11.40 -33.05 -20.39
CA ASP A 357 12.56 -33.00 -21.31
C ASP A 357 12.63 -31.67 -22.08
N TYR A 358 11.49 -31.08 -22.45
CA TYR A 358 11.42 -29.82 -23.19
C TYR A 358 11.67 -28.58 -22.32
N GLU A 359 11.84 -28.75 -21.00
CA GLU A 359 12.24 -27.68 -20.07
C GLU A 359 13.76 -27.68 -19.81
N VAL A 360 14.49 -28.71 -20.27
CA VAL A 360 15.94 -28.76 -20.18
C VAL A 360 16.52 -27.73 -21.16
N PRO A 361 17.38 -26.79 -20.74
CA PRO A 361 17.77 -25.63 -21.54
C PRO A 361 18.20 -25.96 -22.97
N GLU A 362 19.08 -26.95 -23.14
CA GLU A 362 19.60 -27.41 -24.44
C GLU A 362 18.56 -28.09 -25.34
N LYS A 363 17.47 -28.57 -24.74
CA LYS A 363 16.38 -29.29 -25.42
C LYS A 363 15.13 -28.44 -25.61
N THR A 364 15.09 -27.24 -25.03
CA THR A 364 13.96 -26.33 -25.21
C THR A 364 13.74 -26.05 -26.70
N THR A 365 12.47 -25.92 -27.07
CA THR A 365 12.06 -25.48 -28.41
C THR A 365 11.18 -24.25 -28.27
N GLU A 366 11.29 -23.37 -29.26
CA GLU A 366 10.43 -22.21 -29.44
C GLU A 366 9.08 -22.71 -30.01
N PRO A 367 7.97 -22.68 -29.24
CA PRO A 367 6.70 -23.27 -29.65
C PRO A 367 5.95 -22.46 -30.71
N GLN A 368 6.27 -21.16 -30.79
CA GLN A 368 5.73 -20.19 -31.73
C GLN A 368 6.85 -19.23 -32.11
N ASP A 369 6.86 -18.73 -33.35
CA ASP A 369 7.86 -17.77 -33.83
C ASP A 369 7.86 -16.48 -32.98
N GLU A 370 9.05 -16.10 -32.52
CA GLU A 370 9.31 -14.87 -31.76
C GLU A 370 10.01 -13.78 -32.61
N PRO A 371 9.71 -12.49 -32.40
CA PRO A 371 8.73 -12.00 -31.44
C PRO A 371 7.31 -12.34 -31.91
N TRP A 372 6.43 -12.65 -30.97
CA TRP A 372 5.02 -13.04 -31.19
C TRP A 372 4.24 -12.07 -32.09
N ALA A 373 4.73 -10.85 -32.28
CA ALA A 373 4.33 -9.97 -33.37
C ALA A 373 5.52 -9.11 -33.86
N ALA A 374 5.52 -8.78 -35.16
CA ALA A 374 6.51 -7.88 -35.71
C ALA A 374 6.50 -6.49 -35.01
N PRO A 375 7.67 -5.88 -34.76
CA PRO A 375 7.78 -4.48 -34.35
C PRO A 375 7.18 -3.53 -35.40
N GLN A 376 6.65 -2.39 -34.95
CA GLN A 376 6.25 -1.30 -35.87
C GLN A 376 7.45 -0.79 -36.68
N ALA A 377 7.18 -0.31 -37.91
CA ALA A 377 8.18 -0.07 -38.97
C ALA A 377 9.36 0.89 -38.64
N ASN A 378 9.34 1.55 -37.48
CA ASN A 378 10.43 2.42 -37.01
C ASN A 378 10.86 2.15 -35.58
N TYR A 379 10.20 1.25 -34.86
CA TYR A 379 10.52 0.95 -33.47
C TYR A 379 11.70 -0.03 -33.41
N LYS A 380 12.74 0.36 -32.68
CA LYS A 380 13.90 -0.48 -32.38
C LYS A 380 14.08 -0.51 -30.86
N TRP A 381 13.77 -1.64 -30.24
CA TRP A 381 13.83 -1.84 -28.79
C TRP A 381 15.19 -1.48 -28.17
N PHE A 382 16.27 -1.53 -28.96
CA PHE A 382 17.64 -1.22 -28.55
C PHE A 382 18.10 0.21 -28.85
N ASP A 383 17.26 1.06 -29.45
CA ASP A 383 17.59 2.46 -29.78
C ASP A 383 16.49 3.41 -29.32
N SER A 384 16.71 4.07 -28.18
CA SER A 384 15.71 4.95 -27.55
C SER A 384 15.32 6.17 -28.41
N LYS A 385 16.11 6.51 -29.44
CA LYS A 385 15.74 7.56 -30.41
C LYS A 385 14.54 7.18 -31.26
N THR A 386 14.21 5.89 -31.30
CA THR A 386 13.04 5.37 -32.01
C THR A 386 11.79 5.30 -31.15
N PHE A 387 11.92 5.56 -29.84
CA PHE A 387 10.82 5.41 -28.90
C PHE A 387 9.80 6.53 -29.05
N ALA A 388 8.53 6.15 -29.00
CA ALA A 388 7.41 7.05 -29.15
C ALA A 388 7.40 8.15 -28.08
N PRO A 389 6.90 9.36 -28.41
CA PRO A 389 6.88 10.47 -27.46
C PRO A 389 6.17 10.13 -26.16
N GLY A 390 6.78 10.47 -25.03
CA GLY A 390 6.23 10.20 -23.70
C GLY A 390 6.56 8.84 -23.09
N SER A 391 7.28 7.96 -23.79
CA SER A 391 7.88 6.77 -23.18
C SER A 391 9.17 7.11 -22.45
N PHE A 392 9.56 6.29 -21.46
CA PHE A 392 10.88 6.38 -20.85
C PHE A 392 11.97 6.24 -21.93
N GLY A 393 13.02 7.06 -21.87
CA GLY A 393 14.10 7.09 -22.86
C GLY A 393 13.79 7.89 -24.14
N SER A 394 12.55 8.32 -24.38
CA SER A 394 12.21 9.15 -25.55
C SER A 394 12.66 10.61 -25.35
N ALA A 395 13.22 11.20 -26.41
CA ALA A 395 13.56 12.62 -26.42
C ALA A 395 12.34 13.53 -26.61
N GLU A 396 11.17 12.98 -26.97
CA GLU A 396 9.96 13.72 -27.30
C GLU A 396 8.92 13.65 -26.17
N LYS A 397 8.25 14.79 -25.89
CA LYS A 397 7.14 14.84 -24.92
C LYS A 397 5.91 14.14 -25.49
N ALA A 398 5.18 13.45 -24.63
CA ALA A 398 3.83 12.99 -24.94
C ALA A 398 3.00 14.16 -25.52
N GLN A 399 2.34 13.93 -26.66
CA GLN A 399 1.23 14.81 -27.04
C GLN A 399 0.12 14.67 -25.99
N ALA A 400 -0.48 15.79 -25.58
CA ALA A 400 -1.62 15.78 -24.66
C ALA A 400 -2.69 14.82 -25.20
N GLN A 401 -2.91 13.71 -24.48
CA GLN A 401 -3.92 12.74 -24.87
C GLN A 401 -5.30 13.27 -24.46
N PRO A 402 -6.34 13.07 -25.29
CA PRO A 402 -7.72 13.36 -24.92
C PRO A 402 -8.10 12.69 -23.60
N SER A 403 -8.52 13.48 -22.61
CA SER A 403 -9.07 12.98 -21.34
C SER A 403 -10.56 13.30 -21.26
N THR A 404 -11.32 12.53 -20.46
CA THR A 404 -12.74 12.77 -20.22
C THR A 404 -13.04 12.63 -18.73
N SER A 405 -13.73 13.59 -18.14
CA SER A 405 -14.18 13.58 -16.74
C SER A 405 -15.65 13.96 -16.62
N VAL A 406 -16.26 13.73 -15.46
CA VAL A 406 -17.65 14.10 -15.18
C VAL A 406 -17.75 14.83 -13.84
N VAL A 407 -18.58 15.86 -13.79
CA VAL A 407 -18.93 16.61 -12.57
C VAL A 407 -20.44 16.55 -12.39
N PHE A 408 -20.92 16.03 -11.26
CA PHE A 408 -22.35 16.00 -10.93
C PHE A 408 -22.77 17.32 -10.29
N THR A 409 -23.91 17.87 -10.71
CA THR A 409 -24.40 19.17 -10.20
C THR A 409 -24.82 19.07 -8.74
N ASP A 410 -25.49 17.99 -8.38
CA ASP A 410 -25.97 17.67 -7.03
C ASP A 410 -25.78 16.17 -6.74
N LYS A 411 -25.98 15.75 -5.49
CA LYS A 411 -26.06 14.32 -5.15
C LYS A 411 -27.24 13.68 -5.91
N PRO A 412 -27.02 12.63 -6.72
CA PRO A 412 -28.08 12.04 -7.50
C PRO A 412 -29.22 11.47 -6.64
N VAL A 413 -30.45 11.70 -7.08
CA VAL A 413 -31.69 11.27 -6.41
C VAL A 413 -32.54 10.41 -7.35
N ALA A 414 -33.07 9.31 -6.83
CA ALA A 414 -33.96 8.41 -7.52
C ALA A 414 -35.27 9.13 -7.88
N ASN A 415 -35.87 8.77 -9.02
CA ASN A 415 -37.12 9.35 -9.52
C ASN A 415 -37.06 10.87 -9.80
N LYS A 416 -35.86 11.44 -9.89
CA LYS A 416 -35.63 12.83 -10.30
C LYS A 416 -34.68 12.90 -11.49
N ILE A 417 -34.82 13.96 -12.28
CA ILE A 417 -33.84 14.28 -13.32
C ILE A 417 -32.60 14.81 -12.61
N ASN A 418 -31.49 14.11 -12.79
CA ASN A 418 -30.17 14.45 -12.27
C ASN A 418 -29.33 15.08 -13.37
N LYS A 419 -28.41 15.98 -13.02
CA LYS A 419 -27.56 16.72 -13.97
C LYS A 419 -26.09 16.40 -13.76
N ALA A 420 -25.36 16.32 -14.88
CA ALA A 420 -23.91 16.19 -14.88
C ALA A 420 -23.31 16.99 -16.04
N THR A 421 -22.09 17.48 -15.84
CA THR A 421 -21.26 18.09 -16.90
C THR A 421 -20.15 17.13 -17.25
N ILE A 422 -20.11 16.67 -18.49
CA ILE A 422 -18.97 15.92 -19.03
C ILE A 422 -17.96 16.92 -19.56
N LYS A 423 -16.70 16.78 -19.16
CA LYS A 423 -15.58 17.64 -19.60
C LYS A 423 -14.57 16.81 -20.38
N MET A 424 -14.08 17.36 -21.49
CA MET A 424 -13.02 16.78 -22.30
C MET A 424 -11.85 17.76 -22.38
N GLU A 425 -10.63 17.28 -22.22
CA GLU A 425 -9.40 18.07 -22.37
C GLU A 425 -8.43 17.36 -23.30
N GLY A 426 -7.42 18.06 -23.84
CA GLY A 426 -6.43 17.45 -24.74
C GLY A 426 -6.97 17.07 -26.12
N LEU A 427 -8.14 17.58 -26.52
CA LEU A 427 -8.63 17.44 -27.89
C LEU A 427 -7.79 18.31 -28.84
N LYS A 428 -7.81 17.99 -30.14
CA LYS A 428 -7.21 18.88 -31.14
C LYS A 428 -7.89 20.26 -31.05
N PRO A 429 -7.15 21.37 -30.87
CA PRO A 429 -7.75 22.70 -30.77
C PRO A 429 -8.66 23.04 -31.94
N ASN A 430 -9.80 23.68 -31.65
CA ASN A 430 -10.82 24.06 -32.63
C ASN A 430 -11.38 22.89 -33.46
N SER A 431 -11.27 21.64 -32.98
CA SER A 431 -11.81 20.47 -33.65
C SER A 431 -13.19 20.09 -33.14
N VAL A 432 -13.96 19.39 -33.97
CA VAL A 432 -15.21 18.75 -33.57
C VAL A 432 -14.96 17.26 -33.43
N VAL A 433 -15.33 16.70 -32.28
CA VAL A 433 -15.24 15.26 -32.01
C VAL A 433 -16.67 14.72 -31.86
N SER A 434 -17.02 13.79 -32.74
CA SER A 434 -18.34 13.16 -32.81
C SER A 434 -18.35 11.77 -32.19
N ASP A 435 -19.53 11.15 -32.10
CA ASP A 435 -19.74 9.78 -31.62
C ASP A 435 -19.58 9.56 -30.11
N TYR A 436 -19.71 10.61 -29.30
CA TYR A 436 -19.85 10.46 -27.85
C TYR A 436 -21.22 9.91 -27.47
N GLN A 437 -21.28 9.06 -26.46
CA GLN A 437 -22.51 8.63 -25.78
C GLN A 437 -22.26 8.52 -24.29
N PHE A 438 -23.30 8.70 -23.47
CA PHE A 438 -23.20 8.43 -22.04
C PHE A 438 -24.36 7.54 -21.56
N GLY A 439 -24.17 6.88 -20.42
CA GLY A 439 -25.20 6.05 -19.82
C GLY A 439 -24.90 5.75 -18.35
N VAL A 440 -25.89 5.23 -17.63
CA VAL A 440 -25.74 4.74 -16.26
C VAL A 440 -26.09 3.27 -16.25
N TYR A 441 -25.22 2.44 -15.66
CA TYR A 441 -25.39 0.99 -15.65
C TYR A 441 -25.13 0.38 -14.28
N THR A 442 -25.66 -0.82 -14.07
CA THR A 442 -25.53 -1.51 -12.80
C THR A 442 -24.24 -2.34 -12.71
N PRO A 443 -23.36 -2.10 -11.70
CA PRO A 443 -22.12 -2.85 -11.51
C PRO A 443 -22.31 -4.22 -10.84
N THR A 444 -23.52 -4.48 -10.34
CA THR A 444 -23.96 -5.75 -9.75
C THR A 444 -25.41 -6.00 -10.15
N ALA A 445 -25.95 -7.20 -9.95
CA ALA A 445 -27.39 -7.42 -10.16
C ALA A 445 -28.18 -6.73 -9.02
N GLN A 446 -29.07 -5.80 -9.35
CA GLN A 446 -29.90 -5.08 -8.37
C GLN A 446 -31.19 -4.56 -9.02
N ASN A 447 -32.24 -4.35 -8.22
CA ASN A 447 -33.49 -3.72 -8.65
C ASN A 447 -34.13 -4.36 -9.91
N GLY A 448 -33.95 -5.67 -10.09
CA GLY A 448 -34.46 -6.40 -11.27
C GLY A 448 -33.60 -6.27 -12.54
N PHE A 449 -32.44 -5.61 -12.47
CA PHE A 449 -31.47 -5.50 -13.55
C PHE A 449 -30.32 -6.49 -13.37
N GLU A 450 -29.90 -7.13 -14.46
CA GLU A 450 -28.70 -7.95 -14.50
C GLU A 450 -27.44 -7.09 -14.56
N LEU A 451 -26.30 -7.67 -14.15
CA LEU A 451 -24.98 -7.03 -14.24
C LEU A 451 -24.74 -6.43 -15.63
N GLY A 452 -24.39 -5.14 -15.68
CA GLY A 452 -24.06 -4.45 -16.93
C GLY A 452 -25.26 -3.80 -17.64
N ASN A 453 -26.49 -4.07 -17.21
CA ASN A 453 -27.67 -3.45 -17.80
C ASN A 453 -27.66 -1.94 -17.59
N GLN A 454 -28.06 -1.18 -18.62
CA GLN A 454 -28.34 0.25 -18.48
C GLN A 454 -29.58 0.44 -17.60
N VAL A 455 -29.60 1.51 -16.80
CA VAL A 455 -30.67 1.82 -15.83
C VAL A 455 -31.21 3.25 -15.96
N ALA A 456 -30.57 4.12 -16.74
CA ALA A 456 -30.99 5.50 -16.92
C ALA A 456 -31.76 5.75 -18.23
N LYS A 457 -32.77 6.61 -18.15
CA LYS A 457 -33.21 7.45 -19.28
C LYS A 457 -32.27 8.66 -19.35
N THR A 458 -31.86 9.06 -20.54
CA THR A 458 -30.77 10.04 -20.75
C THR A 458 -31.21 11.20 -21.64
N LYS A 459 -30.60 12.36 -21.43
CA LYS A 459 -30.81 13.58 -22.19
C LYS A 459 -29.47 14.27 -22.39
N VAL A 460 -29.22 14.76 -23.60
CA VAL A 460 -27.99 15.49 -23.94
C VAL A 460 -28.37 16.90 -24.37
N ALA A 461 -27.78 17.91 -23.73
CA ALA A 461 -28.06 19.32 -23.99
C ALA A 461 -29.59 19.58 -24.03
N ASP A 462 -30.06 20.37 -24.99
CA ASP A 462 -31.47 20.79 -25.11
C ASP A 462 -32.40 19.74 -25.76
N LYS A 463 -31.96 18.49 -25.91
CA LYS A 463 -32.79 17.41 -26.48
C LYS A 463 -33.87 16.94 -25.48
N ALA A 464 -34.83 16.13 -25.96
CA ALA A 464 -35.79 15.48 -25.06
C ALA A 464 -35.13 14.34 -24.25
N LEU A 465 -35.69 14.05 -23.06
CA LEU A 465 -35.33 12.87 -22.28
C LEU A 465 -35.73 11.60 -23.05
N SER A 466 -34.86 10.59 -23.06
CA SER A 466 -35.12 9.35 -23.79
C SER A 466 -36.35 8.60 -23.27
N GLU A 467 -37.14 8.04 -24.19
CA GLU A 467 -38.34 7.26 -23.83
C GLU A 467 -37.99 5.92 -23.17
N LYS A 468 -36.83 5.35 -23.53
CA LYS A 468 -36.33 4.06 -23.04
C LYS A 468 -35.05 4.21 -22.26
N ILE A 469 -34.82 3.26 -21.35
CA ILE A 469 -33.55 3.09 -20.65
C ILE A 469 -32.46 2.67 -21.65
N GLY A 470 -31.30 3.30 -21.58
CA GLY A 470 -30.18 3.02 -22.48
C GLY A 470 -29.10 4.09 -22.47
N TYR A 471 -28.08 3.89 -23.31
CA TYR A 471 -27.15 4.97 -23.63
C TYR A 471 -27.89 6.13 -24.33
N SER A 472 -27.37 7.33 -24.15
CA SER A 472 -27.81 8.52 -24.87
C SER A 472 -27.70 8.34 -26.38
N GLU A 473 -28.43 9.17 -27.11
CA GLU A 473 -28.10 9.41 -28.51
C GLU A 473 -26.63 9.87 -28.63
N LYS A 474 -26.03 9.55 -29.78
CA LYS A 474 -24.70 10.04 -30.11
C LYS A 474 -24.70 11.57 -30.18
N PHE A 475 -23.66 12.18 -29.62
CA PHE A 475 -23.46 13.62 -29.65
C PHE A 475 -22.02 13.98 -30.03
N SER A 476 -21.82 15.26 -30.36
CA SER A 476 -20.52 15.83 -30.68
C SER A 476 -20.21 16.98 -29.73
N VAL A 477 -18.93 17.22 -29.52
CA VAL A 477 -18.43 18.39 -28.77
C VAL A 477 -17.41 19.14 -29.63
N SER A 478 -17.41 20.47 -29.51
CA SER A 478 -16.43 21.34 -30.17
C SER A 478 -15.39 21.76 -29.15
N ALA A 479 -14.12 21.47 -29.44
CA ALA A 479 -13.00 21.89 -28.62
C ALA A 479 -12.70 23.38 -28.84
N ASP A 480 -12.34 24.08 -27.77
CA ASP A 480 -11.85 25.46 -27.82
C ASP A 480 -10.42 25.55 -28.38
N ASP A 481 -9.83 26.75 -28.33
CA ASP A 481 -8.47 27.03 -28.79
C ASP A 481 -7.38 26.36 -27.95
N LYS A 482 -7.74 25.79 -26.79
CA LYS A 482 -6.88 25.03 -25.90
C LYS A 482 -7.14 23.52 -25.95
N GLY A 483 -8.10 23.08 -26.77
CA GLY A 483 -8.45 21.66 -26.86
C GLY A 483 -9.38 21.18 -25.75
N ALA A 484 -10.08 22.09 -25.05
CA ALA A 484 -11.06 21.76 -24.01
C ALA A 484 -12.49 21.86 -24.54
N ALA A 485 -13.38 21.00 -24.05
CA ALA A 485 -14.81 21.03 -24.35
C ALA A 485 -15.62 20.59 -23.11
N SER A 486 -16.87 21.02 -23.02
CA SER A 486 -17.80 20.53 -22.01
C SER A 486 -19.22 20.44 -22.55
N ILE A 487 -20.01 19.55 -21.97
CA ILE A 487 -21.43 19.39 -22.30
C ILE A 487 -22.23 19.00 -21.07
N GLU A 488 -23.36 19.67 -20.86
CA GLU A 488 -24.34 19.28 -19.84
C GLU A 488 -25.21 18.13 -20.35
N VAL A 489 -25.40 17.15 -19.48
CA VAL A 489 -26.27 15.99 -19.70
C VAL A 489 -27.18 15.79 -18.50
N GLU A 490 -28.37 15.24 -18.75
CA GLU A 490 -29.32 14.92 -17.71
C GLU A 490 -29.70 13.44 -17.77
N TYR A 491 -29.98 12.83 -16.62
CA TYR A 491 -30.35 11.43 -16.54
C TYR A 491 -31.34 11.15 -15.41
N LEU A 492 -32.23 10.19 -15.62
CA LEU A 492 -33.23 9.76 -14.66
C LEU A 492 -33.05 8.27 -14.39
N VAL A 493 -32.82 7.93 -13.12
CA VAL A 493 -32.81 6.54 -12.62
C VAL A 493 -33.94 6.42 -11.60
N GLU A 494 -34.74 5.37 -11.72
CA GLU A 494 -35.96 5.19 -10.95
C GLU A 494 -35.71 4.57 -9.56
N PHE A 495 -34.51 4.02 -9.32
CA PHE A 495 -34.18 3.26 -8.12
C PHE A 495 -32.93 3.80 -7.42
N GLU A 496 -32.93 3.78 -6.09
CA GLU A 496 -31.71 4.01 -5.31
C GLU A 496 -30.71 2.86 -5.48
N GLY A 497 -29.45 3.11 -5.14
CA GLY A 497 -28.37 2.11 -5.20
C GLY A 497 -27.05 2.63 -5.74
N GLU A 498 -26.12 1.71 -5.93
CA GLU A 498 -24.76 1.97 -6.44
C GLU A 498 -24.69 1.66 -7.92
N TYR A 499 -24.32 2.63 -8.74
CA TYR A 499 -24.28 2.53 -10.20
C TYR A 499 -22.96 3.05 -10.77
N ASN A 500 -22.76 2.88 -12.07
CA ASN A 500 -21.64 3.46 -12.80
C ASN A 500 -22.12 4.40 -13.90
N PHE A 501 -21.62 5.64 -13.90
CA PHE A 501 -21.75 6.61 -14.98
C PHE A 501 -20.65 6.33 -16.03
N ARG A 502 -21.03 6.13 -17.29
CA ARG A 502 -20.09 5.77 -18.37
C ARG A 502 -20.21 6.74 -19.53
N VAL A 503 -19.06 7.15 -20.08
CA VAL A 503 -18.96 7.86 -21.35
C VAL A 503 -18.20 7.00 -22.35
N LYS A 504 -18.72 6.92 -23.58
CA LYS A 504 -18.13 6.22 -24.71
C LYS A 504 -17.80 7.19 -25.84
N LEU A 505 -16.75 6.87 -26.58
CA LEU A 505 -16.45 7.46 -27.89
C LEU A 505 -16.42 6.32 -28.91
N GLY A 506 -17.44 6.24 -29.77
CA GLY A 506 -17.64 5.09 -30.65
C GLY A 506 -17.83 3.80 -29.85
N LYS A 507 -16.92 2.84 -30.02
CA LYS A 507 -16.94 1.56 -29.27
C LYS A 507 -16.14 1.61 -27.95
N ASN A 508 -15.33 2.64 -27.75
CA ASN A 508 -14.39 2.71 -26.64
C ASN A 508 -15.05 3.36 -25.42
N ASN A 509 -14.80 2.82 -24.23
CA ASN A 509 -15.15 3.50 -22.97
C ASN A 509 -14.06 4.54 -22.66
N VAL A 510 -14.42 5.82 -22.60
CA VAL A 510 -13.48 6.91 -22.29
C VAL A 510 -13.62 7.40 -20.84
N LEU A 511 -14.70 7.04 -20.15
CA LEU A 511 -14.90 7.25 -18.72
C LEU A 511 -15.80 6.17 -18.12
N THR A 512 -15.50 5.71 -16.91
CA THR A 512 -16.43 4.96 -16.04
C THR A 512 -16.20 5.44 -14.60
N GLN A 513 -17.23 5.99 -13.97
CA GLN A 513 -17.19 6.59 -12.64
C GLN A 513 -18.31 6.01 -11.77
N GLY A 514 -18.00 5.52 -10.58
CA GLY A 514 -19.01 5.07 -9.61
C GLY A 514 -19.88 6.23 -9.11
N ILE A 515 -21.18 6.01 -8.99
CA ILE A 515 -22.17 6.97 -8.49
C ILE A 515 -23.19 6.30 -7.57
N THR A 516 -23.58 6.98 -6.50
CA THR A 516 -24.67 6.55 -5.62
C THR A 516 -25.92 7.37 -5.89
N ILE A 517 -27.09 6.71 -5.98
CA ILE A 517 -28.39 7.35 -6.16
C ILE A 517 -29.23 7.12 -4.90
N SER A 518 -29.79 8.19 -4.33
CA SER A 518 -30.51 8.19 -3.04
C SER A 518 -32.02 8.45 -3.16
N ASN A 519 -32.83 8.08 -2.15
CA ASN A 519 -34.30 8.23 -2.19
C ASN A 519 -34.87 9.63 -1.82
N GLY A 520 -34.04 10.64 -1.52
CA GLY A 520 -34.49 12.04 -1.50
C GLY A 520 -35.48 12.48 -0.41
N ALA A 521 -35.54 11.82 0.76
CA ALA A 521 -36.39 12.25 1.88
C ALA A 521 -35.94 13.63 2.42
N THR A 522 -36.84 14.62 2.36
CA THR A 522 -36.62 16.01 2.79
C THR A 522 -37.00 16.22 4.25
N GLU A 523 -36.13 16.87 5.04
CA GLU A 523 -36.49 17.51 6.31
C GLU A 523 -37.51 18.64 6.08
N THR A 524 -38.47 18.77 7.01
CA THR A 524 -39.68 19.62 6.95
C THR A 524 -39.42 21.14 7.08
N PRO A 525 -40.15 22.02 6.34
CA PRO A 525 -40.07 23.49 6.48
C PRO A 525 -41.23 24.13 7.30
N ILE A 526 -40.97 25.29 7.93
CA ILE A 526 -41.91 26.16 8.69
C ILE A 526 -42.42 27.32 7.78
N PRO A 527 -43.63 27.91 7.98
CA PRO A 527 -44.47 28.47 6.89
C PRO A 527 -44.54 30.01 6.72
N GLN A 528 -44.72 30.44 5.45
CA GLN A 528 -45.53 31.51 4.78
C GLN A 528 -45.62 32.98 5.31
N PRO A 529 -45.88 34.05 4.47
CA PRO A 529 -46.92 34.11 3.40
C PRO A 529 -46.64 34.88 2.08
N GLU A 530 -47.58 34.72 1.14
CA GLU A 530 -47.81 35.32 -0.20
C GLU A 530 -48.13 36.85 -0.11
N GLU A 531 -48.01 37.75 -1.10
CA GLU A 531 -48.04 37.68 -2.57
C GLU A 531 -47.47 39.01 -3.18
N GLU A 532 -47.35 39.03 -4.51
CA GLU A 532 -47.03 40.12 -5.47
C GLU A 532 -45.59 40.33 -5.98
N ASN A 533 -45.52 40.37 -7.31
CA ASN A 533 -44.42 39.93 -8.13
C ASN A 533 -43.40 41.05 -8.42
N LYS A 534 -42.24 40.95 -7.76
CA LYS A 534 -40.90 41.24 -8.28
C LYS A 534 -39.92 40.41 -7.46
N THR A 535 -39.45 39.26 -7.95
CA THR A 535 -38.26 38.66 -7.33
C THR A 535 -37.05 39.50 -7.72
N LEU A 536 -36.77 40.50 -6.87
CA LEU A 536 -35.41 40.93 -6.62
C LEU A 536 -34.74 39.75 -5.93
N ASP A 537 -34.23 38.79 -6.70
CA ASP A 537 -33.51 37.64 -6.14
C ASP A 537 -32.35 38.18 -5.31
N TYR A 538 -32.49 38.10 -3.98
CA TYR A 538 -31.43 38.39 -3.04
C TYR A 538 -30.88 37.05 -2.58
N SER A 539 -29.76 36.66 -3.20
CA SER A 539 -29.00 35.50 -2.77
C SER A 539 -28.40 35.79 -1.40
N VAL A 540 -28.92 35.12 -0.37
CA VAL A 540 -28.24 35.01 0.92
C VAL A 540 -27.18 33.93 0.83
N ILE A 541 -25.95 34.26 1.20
CA ILE A 541 -24.88 33.28 1.34
C ILE A 541 -25.05 32.62 2.71
N GLY A 542 -25.45 31.36 2.73
CA GLY A 542 -25.26 30.49 3.89
C GLY A 542 -23.79 30.10 3.99
N GLN A 543 -22.97 30.90 4.66
CA GLN A 543 -21.55 30.60 4.87
C GLN A 543 -21.33 30.13 6.30
N ILE A 544 -20.75 28.94 6.44
CA ILE A 544 -20.12 28.51 7.68
C ILE A 544 -18.61 28.51 7.46
N GLN A 545 -17.89 29.23 8.32
CA GLN A 545 -16.43 29.20 8.35
C GLN A 545 -16.01 28.61 9.69
N PHE A 546 -15.48 27.39 9.64
CA PHE A 546 -14.90 26.76 10.82
C PHE A 546 -13.57 27.43 11.17
N LYS A 547 -13.37 27.70 12.46
CA LYS A 547 -12.09 28.13 13.02
C LYS A 547 -11.46 26.95 13.74
N LYS A 548 -10.14 26.81 13.62
CA LYS A 548 -9.38 25.85 14.42
C LYS A 548 -9.47 26.25 15.90
N SER A 549 -9.72 25.30 16.78
CA SER A 549 -9.63 25.46 18.25
C SER A 549 -8.58 24.49 18.78
N ASP A 550 -7.53 25.05 19.36
CA ASP A 550 -6.43 24.35 20.03
C ASP A 550 -6.61 24.25 21.55
N ASP A 551 -7.80 24.64 22.06
CA ASP A 551 -8.15 24.55 23.48
C ASP A 551 -7.99 23.13 24.01
N ALA A 552 -7.49 22.99 25.24
CA ALA A 552 -7.36 21.70 25.89
C ALA A 552 -8.74 21.03 26.04
N VAL A 553 -8.84 19.75 25.71
CA VAL A 553 -10.06 18.96 25.86
C VAL A 553 -10.06 18.34 27.25
N LYS A 554 -11.21 18.42 27.94
CA LYS A 554 -11.35 17.82 29.28
C LYS A 554 -11.40 16.30 29.17
N PRO A 555 -10.84 15.58 30.15
CA PRO A 555 -11.01 14.13 30.21
C PRO A 555 -12.49 13.75 30.35
N VAL A 556 -12.87 12.61 29.80
CA VAL A 556 -14.23 12.05 29.92
C VAL A 556 -14.21 10.75 30.70
N ASP A 557 -15.38 10.28 31.15
CA ASP A 557 -15.51 8.93 31.72
C ASP A 557 -15.16 7.88 30.64
N PRO A 558 -14.17 6.99 30.86
CA PRO A 558 -13.77 5.98 29.89
C PRO A 558 -14.85 4.95 29.54
N GLU A 559 -15.89 4.78 30.35
CA GLU A 559 -17.05 3.92 30.05
C GLU A 559 -18.29 4.73 29.62
N ASN A 560 -18.33 6.05 29.88
CA ASN A 560 -19.41 6.96 29.48
C ASN A 560 -18.85 8.25 28.86
N PRO A 561 -18.35 8.18 27.60
CA PRO A 561 -17.49 9.23 27.06
C PRO A 561 -18.18 10.57 26.76
N ASN A 562 -19.49 10.70 26.97
CA ASN A 562 -20.22 11.96 26.82
C ASN A 562 -20.17 12.85 28.07
N GLU A 563 -19.65 12.35 29.19
CA GLU A 563 -19.58 13.09 30.45
C GLU A 563 -18.13 13.51 30.76
N PRO A 564 -17.80 14.81 30.72
CA PRO A 564 -16.51 15.30 31.19
C PRO A 564 -16.33 15.02 32.69
N GLN A 565 -15.16 14.51 33.06
CA GLN A 565 -14.80 14.17 34.45
C GLN A 565 -13.41 14.73 34.77
N THR A 566 -13.14 15.04 36.04
CA THR A 566 -11.80 15.44 36.51
C THR A 566 -11.11 14.26 37.17
N PRO A 567 -10.12 13.62 36.50
CA PRO A 567 -9.43 12.48 37.07
C PRO A 567 -8.52 12.92 38.22
N LEU A 568 -8.45 12.10 39.26
CA LEU A 568 -7.56 12.29 40.41
C LEU A 568 -6.35 11.37 40.31
N ASN A 569 -5.19 11.84 40.78
CA ASN A 569 -4.02 11.00 41.00
C ASN A 569 -4.30 9.97 42.11
N PRO A 570 -3.50 8.89 42.21
CA PRO A 570 -3.69 7.90 43.27
C PRO A 570 -3.65 8.46 44.71
N ASP A 571 -2.95 9.57 44.94
CA ASP A 571 -2.91 10.28 46.23
C ASP A 571 -4.12 11.20 46.50
N GLY A 572 -5.05 11.29 45.54
CA GLY A 572 -6.25 12.12 45.61
C GLY A 572 -6.07 13.57 45.13
N THR A 573 -4.87 13.96 44.69
CA THR A 573 -4.65 15.29 44.09
C THR A 573 -5.20 15.36 42.66
N GLU A 574 -5.49 16.57 42.18
CA GLU A 574 -5.91 16.77 40.79
C GLU A 574 -4.76 16.50 39.81
N THR A 575 -5.11 15.95 38.65
CA THR A 575 -4.16 15.63 37.59
C THR A 575 -3.71 16.87 36.85
N LYS A 576 -2.53 16.80 36.20
CA LYS A 576 -2.04 17.89 35.35
C LYS A 576 -2.94 18.03 34.12
N PRO A 577 -3.15 19.25 33.59
CA PRO A 577 -3.88 19.43 32.35
C PRO A 577 -3.17 18.72 31.18
N GLY A 578 -3.96 18.28 30.20
CA GLY A 578 -3.46 17.67 28.97
C GLY A 578 -2.58 18.60 28.14
N THR A 579 -1.97 18.03 27.10
CA THR A 579 -0.98 18.70 26.23
C THR A 579 -1.55 19.87 25.41
N GLY A 580 -2.87 19.89 25.15
CA GLY A 580 -3.51 20.89 24.28
C GLY A 580 -3.12 20.78 22.81
N GLY A 581 -3.66 21.65 21.95
CA GLY A 581 -3.39 21.63 20.51
C GLY A 581 -4.48 20.94 19.67
N LEU A 582 -4.17 20.78 18.38
CA LEU A 582 -5.09 20.14 17.41
C LEU A 582 -4.98 18.61 17.43
N LEU A 583 -3.90 18.06 17.97
CA LEU A 583 -3.73 16.64 18.24
C LEU A 583 -3.06 16.55 19.63
N SER A 584 -3.77 16.00 20.61
CA SER A 584 -3.37 16.08 22.02
C SER A 584 -3.55 14.77 22.76
N VAL A 585 -2.64 14.49 23.70
CA VAL A 585 -2.93 13.60 24.84
C VAL A 585 -3.61 14.48 25.89
N ASP A 586 -4.88 14.19 26.16
CA ASP A 586 -5.70 14.98 27.08
C ASP A 586 -5.49 14.52 28.52
N TYR A 587 -5.27 13.22 28.70
CA TYR A 587 -5.08 12.59 30.00
C TYR A 587 -4.43 11.21 29.89
N ALA A 588 -3.65 10.83 30.90
CA ALA A 588 -3.23 9.47 31.13
C ALA A 588 -3.15 9.18 32.64
N SER A 589 -3.65 8.02 33.07
CA SER A 589 -3.62 7.60 34.48
C SER A 589 -2.20 7.42 35.02
N SER A 590 -1.99 7.84 36.26
CA SER A 590 -0.82 7.44 37.06
C SER A 590 -1.13 6.13 37.78
N PHE A 591 -0.19 5.19 37.78
CA PHE A 591 -0.39 3.87 38.41
C PHE A 591 0.18 3.84 39.82
N SER A 592 -0.58 3.30 40.78
CA SER A 592 -0.12 3.02 42.14
C SER A 592 -0.44 1.57 42.50
N PHE A 593 0.53 0.89 43.10
CA PHE A 593 0.45 -0.52 43.50
C PHE A 593 0.37 -0.68 45.04
N GLY A 594 0.18 0.42 45.76
CA GLY A 594 0.09 0.43 47.22
C GLY A 594 1.41 0.20 47.95
N GLN A 595 1.30 -0.32 49.17
CA GLN A 595 2.43 -0.63 50.06
C GLN A 595 2.38 -2.13 50.44
N PRO A 596 2.67 -3.04 49.50
CA PRO A 596 2.68 -4.47 49.82
C PRO A 596 3.79 -4.83 50.80
N THR A 597 3.59 -5.90 51.56
CA THR A 597 4.67 -6.53 52.35
C THR A 597 5.72 -7.15 51.42
N ILE A 598 6.98 -7.17 51.86
CA ILE A 598 8.06 -7.82 51.13
C ILE A 598 7.84 -9.34 51.13
N GLU A 599 7.85 -9.94 49.95
CA GLU A 599 7.63 -11.36 49.74
C GLU A 599 8.90 -12.05 49.22
N PRO A 600 9.25 -13.27 49.71
CA PRO A 600 10.43 -14.01 49.24
C PRO A 600 10.19 -14.73 47.90
N THR A 601 9.01 -14.58 47.31
CA THR A 601 8.57 -15.24 46.07
C THR A 601 8.10 -14.21 45.07
N LEU A 602 7.99 -14.60 43.79
CA LEU A 602 7.41 -13.73 42.77
C LEU A 602 5.99 -13.32 43.17
N LYS A 603 5.68 -12.03 43.01
CA LYS A 603 4.34 -11.49 43.22
C LYS A 603 3.92 -10.55 42.11
N ASN A 604 2.63 -10.60 41.81
CA ASN A 604 1.95 -9.64 40.95
C ASN A 604 1.12 -8.70 41.81
N TYR A 605 1.22 -7.39 41.55
CA TYR A 605 0.45 -6.36 42.22
C TYR A 605 -0.41 -5.63 41.21
N GLY A 606 -1.71 -5.58 41.45
CA GLY A 606 -2.66 -4.81 40.65
C GLY A 606 -2.57 -3.31 40.96
N ALA A 607 -2.63 -2.48 39.92
CA ALA A 607 -2.76 -1.04 40.12
C ALA A 607 -4.15 -0.69 40.67
N PHE A 608 -4.21 0.37 41.47
CA PHE A 608 -5.46 0.93 41.96
C PHE A 608 -6.34 1.44 40.82
N ALA A 609 -7.65 1.44 41.05
CA ALA A 609 -8.62 1.96 40.08
C ALA A 609 -8.53 3.49 39.94
N GLN A 610 -8.91 3.99 38.76
CA GLN A 610 -8.99 5.42 38.47
C GLN A 610 -10.19 6.05 39.19
N ARG A 611 -9.96 7.22 39.78
CA ARG A 611 -10.95 8.01 40.52
C ARG A 611 -11.24 9.34 39.83
N PHE A 612 -12.41 9.90 40.12
CA PHE A 612 -12.83 11.21 39.64
C PHE A 612 -13.25 12.11 40.80
N LYS A 613 -13.23 13.42 40.59
CA LYS A 613 -13.62 14.40 41.61
C LYS A 613 -15.14 14.50 41.77
N GLU A 614 -15.86 14.34 40.67
CA GLU A 614 -17.29 14.56 40.57
C GLU A 614 -18.14 13.33 40.95
N THR A 615 -17.53 12.14 40.99
CA THR A 615 -18.24 10.87 41.24
C THR A 615 -17.37 9.86 42.01
N ASP A 616 -18.02 9.03 42.83
CA ASP A 616 -17.41 7.89 43.52
C ASP A 616 -17.25 6.66 42.61
N ALA A 617 -17.70 6.74 41.35
CA ALA A 617 -17.54 5.67 40.38
C ALA A 617 -16.05 5.44 40.07
N LEU A 618 -15.63 4.18 40.20
CA LEU A 618 -14.28 3.74 39.85
C LEU A 618 -14.24 3.25 38.40
N ARG A 619 -13.10 3.46 37.73
CA ARG A 619 -12.87 3.00 36.36
C ARG A 619 -11.50 2.36 36.21
N GLY A 620 -11.34 1.63 35.11
CA GLY A 620 -10.02 1.18 34.68
C GLY A 620 -9.10 2.38 34.45
N ASN A 621 -7.81 2.18 34.68
CA ASN A 621 -6.80 3.17 34.29
C ASN A 621 -6.89 3.42 32.78
N TYR A 622 -6.68 4.65 32.30
CA TYR A 622 -6.93 4.96 30.90
C TYR A 622 -6.04 6.07 30.35
N VAL A 623 -6.06 6.19 29.02
CA VAL A 623 -5.48 7.32 28.28
C VAL A 623 -6.50 7.88 27.30
N GLN A 624 -6.50 9.21 27.15
CA GLN A 624 -7.36 9.93 26.24
C GLN A 624 -6.56 10.75 25.23
N VAL A 625 -6.92 10.64 23.95
CA VAL A 625 -6.35 11.39 22.83
C VAL A 625 -7.46 12.12 22.10
N THR A 626 -7.21 13.35 21.66
CA THR A 626 -8.13 14.09 20.78
C THR A 626 -7.46 14.57 19.51
N ASP A 627 -8.11 14.35 18.36
CA ASP A 627 -7.72 14.92 17.06
C ASP A 627 -8.81 15.88 16.52
N LYS A 628 -8.48 17.17 16.49
CA LYS A 628 -9.28 18.29 15.98
C LYS A 628 -8.71 18.88 14.69
N ARG A 629 -7.77 18.22 14.02
CA ARG A 629 -7.11 18.77 12.81
C ARG A 629 -8.05 18.89 11.61
N GLY A 630 -9.07 18.03 11.53
CA GLY A 630 -10.02 17.96 10.42
C GLY A 630 -9.44 17.36 9.13
N THR A 631 -8.16 16.96 9.12
CA THR A 631 -7.48 16.37 7.96
C THR A 631 -7.66 14.86 7.87
N GLN A 632 -8.04 14.20 8.97
CA GLN A 632 -8.11 12.75 9.11
C GLN A 632 -6.80 12.06 8.69
N SER A 633 -5.65 12.69 8.93
CA SER A 633 -4.34 12.16 8.52
C SER A 633 -3.87 10.95 9.33
N GLY A 634 -4.56 10.60 10.42
CA GLY A 634 -4.13 9.57 11.36
C GLY A 634 -3.09 10.05 12.39
N TRP A 635 -2.89 9.25 13.44
CA TRP A 635 -1.95 9.50 14.54
C TRP A 635 -1.59 8.21 15.28
N VAL A 636 -0.44 8.21 15.96
CA VAL A 636 0.05 7.07 16.76
C VAL A 636 0.36 7.54 18.17
N LEU A 637 -0.19 6.84 19.15
CA LEU A 637 0.14 6.99 20.57
C LEU A 637 1.03 5.82 21.02
N GLN A 638 2.23 6.16 21.47
CA GLN A 638 3.17 5.24 22.09
C GLN A 638 3.26 5.48 23.60
N ILE A 639 3.61 4.44 24.34
CA ILE A 639 3.94 4.48 25.77
C ILE A 639 5.37 3.96 25.97
N VAL A 640 6.12 4.55 26.89
CA VAL A 640 7.42 4.06 27.32
C VAL A 640 7.52 4.11 28.84
N GLN A 641 8.02 3.03 29.42
CA GLN A 641 8.56 3.09 30.77
C GLN A 641 9.99 3.63 30.68
N ASP A 642 10.26 4.82 31.20
CA ASP A 642 11.54 5.49 30.92
C ASP A 642 12.74 4.71 31.49
N ASN A 643 12.58 4.15 32.70
CA ASN A 643 13.62 3.42 33.42
C ASN A 643 13.00 2.30 34.27
N GLN A 644 13.81 1.38 34.77
CA GLN A 644 13.32 0.43 35.79
C GLN A 644 12.86 1.19 37.06
N PHE A 645 11.96 0.60 37.85
CA PHE A 645 11.54 1.13 39.15
C PHE A 645 12.75 1.28 40.09
N LYS A 646 13.03 2.52 40.52
CA LYS A 646 14.15 2.83 41.42
C LYS A 646 13.70 3.58 42.67
N SER A 647 14.41 3.37 43.76
CA SER A 647 14.27 4.18 44.96
C SER A 647 15.03 5.50 44.86
N SER A 648 14.79 6.41 45.80
CA SER A 648 15.57 7.65 45.94
C SER A 648 17.06 7.40 46.27
N THR A 649 17.40 6.19 46.73
CA THR A 649 18.77 5.74 47.01
C THR A 649 19.38 4.93 45.85
N ASN A 650 18.74 4.91 44.68
CA ASN A 650 19.13 4.16 43.47
C ASN A 650 19.12 2.63 43.60
N ASP A 651 18.38 2.07 44.56
CA ASP A 651 18.09 0.64 44.55
C ASP A 651 17.05 0.36 43.47
N GLU A 652 17.26 -0.66 42.62
CA GLU A 652 16.33 -1.00 41.53
C GLU A 652 15.55 -2.29 41.83
N LEU A 653 14.27 -2.34 41.45
CA LEU A 653 13.52 -3.60 41.37
C LEU A 653 13.95 -4.39 40.13
N THR A 654 15.12 -5.01 40.22
CA THR A 654 15.73 -5.71 39.08
C THR A 654 14.84 -6.84 38.58
N GLY A 655 14.51 -6.82 37.29
CA GLY A 655 13.63 -7.80 36.66
C GLY A 655 12.14 -7.59 36.89
N ALA A 656 11.73 -6.51 37.57
CA ALA A 656 10.32 -6.14 37.67
C ALA A 656 9.75 -5.74 36.29
N LYS A 657 8.48 -6.09 36.07
CA LYS A 657 7.80 -5.93 34.78
C LYS A 657 6.46 -5.23 34.98
N LEU A 658 6.19 -4.22 34.16
CA LEU A 658 4.90 -3.53 34.14
C LEU A 658 4.10 -3.99 32.92
N THR A 659 2.92 -4.56 33.13
CA THR A 659 2.08 -5.13 32.07
C THR A 659 0.71 -4.46 32.01
N LEU A 660 0.28 -4.07 30.81
CA LEU A 660 -1.03 -3.47 30.52
C LEU A 660 -1.89 -4.44 29.72
N GLY A 661 -3.19 -4.52 29.98
CA GLY A 661 -4.06 -5.40 29.20
C GLY A 661 -5.53 -5.04 29.29
N ASN A 662 -6.36 -5.93 28.73
CA ASN A 662 -7.81 -5.79 28.67
C ASN A 662 -8.24 -4.41 28.13
N GLY A 663 -7.59 -3.97 27.06
CA GLY A 663 -7.85 -2.68 26.42
C GLY A 663 -9.28 -2.61 25.88
N GLN A 664 -9.96 -1.48 26.09
CA GLN A 664 -11.27 -1.19 25.49
C GLN A 664 -11.30 0.26 24.98
N LEU A 665 -11.87 0.44 23.79
CA LEU A 665 -12.01 1.76 23.16
C LEU A 665 -13.41 2.30 23.29
N ASN A 666 -13.49 3.57 23.69
CA ASN A 666 -14.73 4.35 23.74
C ASN A 666 -14.49 5.76 23.20
N SER A 667 -15.55 6.40 22.70
CA SER A 667 -15.49 7.76 22.14
C SER A 667 -16.88 8.42 22.19
N PRO A 668 -16.95 9.75 22.38
CA PRO A 668 -18.21 10.49 22.17
C PRO A 668 -18.76 10.31 20.74
N ASN A 669 -17.89 10.08 19.75
CA ASN A 669 -18.28 9.91 18.35
C ASN A 669 -19.10 8.63 18.12
N MET A 670 -18.88 7.59 18.94
CA MET A 670 -19.61 6.31 18.85
C MET A 670 -21.09 6.47 19.20
N LEU A 671 -21.47 7.60 19.82
CA LEU A 671 -22.82 7.88 20.29
C LEU A 671 -23.59 8.82 19.34
N GLN A 672 -22.99 9.20 18.21
CA GLN A 672 -23.60 10.10 17.21
C GLN A 672 -24.23 9.32 16.05
N ASP A 673 -25.32 9.86 15.49
CA ASP A 673 -25.95 9.32 14.29
C ASP A 673 -25.01 9.40 13.08
N GLY A 674 -24.92 8.30 12.31
CA GLY A 674 -24.02 8.20 11.15
C GLY A 674 -22.57 7.82 11.49
N TYR A 675 -22.30 7.40 12.73
CA TYR A 675 -21.00 6.84 13.11
C TYR A 675 -20.64 5.59 12.28
N ASP A 676 -19.42 5.56 11.74
CA ASP A 676 -18.84 4.40 11.05
C ASP A 676 -17.72 3.80 11.90
N VAL A 677 -17.86 2.52 12.25
CA VAL A 677 -16.86 1.72 12.99
C VAL A 677 -15.49 1.73 12.31
N LYS A 678 -15.43 1.93 10.99
CA LYS A 678 -14.17 2.03 10.23
C LYS A 678 -13.34 3.25 10.63
N THR A 679 -13.94 4.25 11.27
CA THR A 679 -13.23 5.46 11.75
C THR A 679 -12.54 5.26 13.10
N MET A 680 -12.70 4.09 13.74
CA MET A 680 -12.03 3.78 15.00
C MET A 680 -10.51 3.65 14.86
N PRO A 681 -9.73 4.17 15.82
CA PRO A 681 -8.36 3.73 16.02
C PRO A 681 -8.33 2.28 16.51
N GLN A 682 -7.18 1.64 16.38
CA GLN A 682 -6.92 0.28 16.84
C GLN A 682 -5.98 0.31 18.04
N HIS A 683 -6.26 -0.50 19.07
CA HIS A 683 -5.38 -0.63 20.24
C HIS A 683 -4.64 -1.98 20.23
N LEU A 684 -3.49 -2.03 20.90
CA LEU A 684 -2.67 -3.26 21.02
C LEU A 684 -2.68 -3.86 22.43
N ALA A 685 -3.50 -3.33 23.34
CA ALA A 685 -3.68 -3.87 24.69
C ALA A 685 -4.51 -5.17 24.68
N HIS A 686 -3.81 -6.30 24.59
CA HIS A 686 -4.37 -7.66 24.52
C HIS A 686 -5.06 -8.11 25.84
N PRO A 687 -5.89 -9.17 25.81
CA PRO A 687 -6.46 -9.76 27.01
C PRO A 687 -5.37 -10.15 28.03
N LEU A 688 -5.64 -9.90 29.31
CA LEU A 688 -4.73 -10.16 30.41
C LEU A 688 -5.49 -10.87 31.54
N LYS A 689 -4.89 -11.94 32.05
CA LYS A 689 -5.33 -12.64 33.25
C LYS A 689 -4.19 -12.74 34.23
N ALA A 690 -4.42 -12.30 35.47
CA ALA A 690 -3.44 -12.35 36.53
C ALA A 690 -4.04 -12.89 37.84
N THR A 691 -3.18 -13.47 38.65
CA THR A 691 -3.35 -13.74 40.08
C THR A 691 -2.09 -13.24 40.79
N ASP A 692 -2.04 -13.31 42.11
CA ASP A 692 -0.83 -12.96 42.87
C ASP A 692 0.45 -13.69 42.43
N ALA A 693 0.33 -14.86 41.79
CA ALA A 693 1.48 -15.71 41.42
C ALA A 693 1.62 -15.95 39.91
N THR A 694 0.56 -15.77 39.13
CA THR A 694 0.56 -16.07 37.69
C THR A 694 0.09 -14.88 36.87
N LEU A 695 0.67 -14.70 35.69
CA LEU A 695 0.28 -13.68 34.73
C LEU A 695 0.36 -14.28 33.33
N SER A 696 -0.67 -14.03 32.52
CA SER A 696 -0.74 -14.49 31.13
C SER A 696 -1.40 -13.44 30.25
N GLY A 697 -0.82 -13.20 29.07
CA GLY A 697 -1.27 -12.17 28.13
C GLY A 697 -0.82 -10.76 28.52
N GLY A 698 -1.55 -9.77 28.02
CA GLY A 698 -1.20 -8.34 28.12
C GLY A 698 0.04 -7.94 27.33
N MET A 699 0.40 -6.67 27.48
CA MET A 699 1.52 -5.99 26.88
C MET A 699 2.51 -5.59 27.97
N GLU A 700 3.66 -6.26 28.02
CA GLU A 700 4.75 -5.93 28.94
C GLU A 700 5.52 -4.72 28.43
N LEU A 701 5.64 -3.67 29.26
CA LEU A 701 6.49 -2.51 28.99
C LEU A 701 7.93 -2.84 29.36
N ILE A 702 8.82 -2.69 28.37
CA ILE A 702 10.27 -2.85 28.57
C ILE A 702 10.88 -1.47 28.83
N PRO A 703 11.58 -1.26 29.96
CA PRO A 703 12.24 0.01 30.24
C PRO A 703 13.10 0.54 29.08
N GLY A 704 12.91 1.80 28.73
CA GLY A 704 13.57 2.49 27.62
C GLY A 704 12.98 2.21 26.23
N GLN A 705 12.10 1.21 26.08
CA GLN A 705 11.50 0.85 24.79
C GLN A 705 10.10 1.45 24.64
N SER A 706 9.87 2.15 23.53
CA SER A 706 8.55 2.70 23.20
C SER A 706 7.68 1.63 22.55
N GLN A 707 6.44 1.46 23.01
CA GLN A 707 5.47 0.53 22.46
C GLN A 707 4.23 1.27 22.00
N ILE A 708 3.67 0.87 20.85
CA ILE A 708 2.43 1.46 20.33
C ILE A 708 1.26 0.88 21.13
N ILE A 709 0.38 1.74 21.64
CA ILE A 709 -0.83 1.32 22.37
C ILE A 709 -2.12 1.69 21.67
N LEU A 710 -2.10 2.74 20.83
CA LEU A 710 -3.26 3.20 20.07
C LEU A 710 -2.81 3.80 18.73
N LYS A 711 -3.42 3.38 17.63
CA LYS A 711 -3.09 3.81 16.26
C LYS A 711 -4.35 4.18 15.48
N ALA A 712 -4.37 5.36 14.88
CA ALA A 712 -5.35 5.79 13.90
C ALA A 712 -4.69 5.91 12.51
N ASN A 713 -5.19 5.17 11.51
CA ASN A 713 -4.75 5.35 10.12
C ASN A 713 -5.45 6.57 9.48
N LYS A 714 -5.12 6.89 8.23
CA LYS A 714 -5.82 7.90 7.44
C LYS A 714 -7.33 7.54 7.36
N GLY A 715 -8.19 8.52 7.60
CA GLY A 715 -9.64 8.32 7.71
C GLY A 715 -10.13 7.85 9.09
N GLN A 716 -9.22 7.65 10.06
CA GLN A 716 -9.55 7.17 11.40
C GLN A 716 -9.11 8.16 12.48
N GLY A 717 -9.64 7.98 13.69
CA GLY A 717 -9.13 8.64 14.90
C GLY A 717 -9.45 10.13 15.02
N MET A 718 -10.30 10.70 14.15
CA MET A 718 -10.79 12.07 14.34
C MET A 718 -11.67 12.15 15.60
N GLY A 719 -11.62 13.26 16.32
CA GLY A 719 -12.34 13.47 17.59
C GLY A 719 -11.63 12.86 18.80
N THR A 720 -12.34 12.72 19.91
CA THR A 720 -11.81 12.22 21.20
C THR A 720 -11.93 10.71 21.28
N TRP A 721 -10.85 10.04 21.69
CA TRP A 721 -10.75 8.59 21.84
C TRP A 721 -10.15 8.23 23.19
N VAL A 722 -10.77 7.27 23.87
CA VAL A 722 -10.36 6.78 25.18
C VAL A 722 -10.01 5.30 25.08
N LEU A 723 -8.79 4.95 25.50
CA LEU A 723 -8.36 3.57 25.70
C LEU A 723 -8.30 3.27 27.21
N SER A 724 -9.22 2.46 27.71
CA SER A 724 -9.24 1.98 29.10
C SER A 724 -8.56 0.62 29.23
N TYR A 725 -7.84 0.42 30.33
CA TYR A 725 -7.28 -0.87 30.75
C TYR A 725 -8.22 -1.47 31.79
N GLY A 726 -9.11 -2.35 31.32
CA GLY A 726 -10.20 -2.95 32.10
C GLY A 726 -11.52 -2.19 31.99
N GLN A 727 -12.61 -2.87 32.36
CA GLN A 727 -13.98 -2.36 32.42
C GLN A 727 -14.69 -2.84 33.68
N SER A 728 -15.55 -1.98 34.22
CA SER A 728 -16.26 -2.23 35.47
C SER A 728 -17.11 -3.50 35.40
N LYS A 729 -17.71 -3.77 34.23
CA LYS A 729 -18.52 -4.97 33.97
C LYS A 729 -17.73 -6.29 34.08
N ASP A 730 -16.41 -6.23 33.87
CA ASP A 730 -15.51 -7.39 33.85
C ASP A 730 -14.74 -7.54 35.17
N ASN A 731 -14.97 -6.65 36.16
CA ASN A 731 -14.31 -6.61 37.47
C ASN A 731 -12.77 -6.59 37.40
N ASN A 732 -12.20 -5.96 36.38
CA ASN A 732 -10.75 -5.92 36.13
C ASN A 732 -10.19 -4.48 36.08
N ILE A 733 -10.82 -3.54 36.79
CA ILE A 733 -10.49 -2.09 36.79
C ILE A 733 -9.47 -1.66 37.85
N GLY A 734 -9.13 -2.53 38.78
CA GLY A 734 -8.41 -2.26 40.01
C GLY A 734 -9.35 -2.05 41.19
N GLN A 735 -8.79 -1.92 42.38
CA GLN A 735 -9.53 -1.59 43.60
C GLN A 735 -9.04 -0.26 44.18
N LEU A 736 -9.87 0.36 45.01
CA LEU A 736 -9.43 1.50 45.79
C LEU A 736 -8.53 1.01 46.94
N ASN A 737 -7.29 1.48 46.99
CA ASN A 737 -6.33 1.21 48.06
C ASN A 737 -6.01 -0.29 48.29
N ALA A 738 -6.25 -1.15 47.31
CA ALA A 738 -5.92 -2.57 47.34
C ALA A 738 -5.32 -3.00 46.00
N ASN A 739 -4.34 -3.90 46.04
CA ASN A 739 -3.49 -4.26 44.92
C ASN A 739 -3.71 -5.72 44.44
N ASP A 740 -4.95 -6.20 44.52
CA ASP A 740 -5.35 -7.52 44.01
C ASP A 740 -5.12 -7.60 42.49
N ALA A 741 -4.18 -8.46 42.08
CA ALA A 741 -3.82 -8.63 40.68
C ALA A 741 -4.95 -9.24 39.85
N SER A 742 -5.87 -10.00 40.47
CA SER A 742 -7.00 -10.63 39.76
C SER A 742 -8.09 -9.64 39.37
N GLN A 743 -8.09 -8.45 39.98
CA GLN A 743 -9.08 -7.40 39.75
C GLN A 743 -8.52 -6.21 38.98
N SER A 744 -7.29 -6.25 38.46
CA SER A 744 -6.67 -5.14 37.75
C SER A 744 -6.18 -5.56 36.36
N SER A 745 -6.08 -4.58 35.47
CA SER A 745 -5.56 -4.76 34.11
C SER A 745 -4.23 -4.04 33.88
N VAL A 746 -3.67 -3.47 34.94
CA VAL A 746 -2.32 -2.89 35.00
C VAL A 746 -1.59 -3.57 36.14
N ILE A 747 -0.58 -4.38 35.81
CA ILE A 747 0.07 -5.29 36.77
C ILE A 747 1.56 -4.98 36.87
N LEU A 748 2.06 -4.87 38.09
CA LEU A 748 3.49 -4.88 38.40
C LEU A 748 3.90 -6.25 38.90
N THR A 749 4.69 -6.98 38.13
CA THR A 749 5.32 -8.25 38.55
C THR A 749 6.67 -7.95 39.18
N VAL A 750 6.87 -8.38 40.42
CA VAL A 750 8.15 -8.29 41.13
C VAL A 750 8.69 -9.71 41.34
N PRO A 751 9.79 -10.11 40.67
CA PRO A 751 10.36 -11.44 40.86
C PRO A 751 11.06 -11.55 42.23
N SER A 752 11.20 -12.78 42.74
CA SER A 752 11.93 -13.02 44.00
C SER A 752 13.39 -12.54 43.94
N THR A 753 13.98 -12.48 42.76
CA THR A 753 15.36 -12.00 42.54
C THR A 753 15.50 -10.49 42.67
N ALA A 754 14.41 -9.72 42.73
CA ALA A 754 14.46 -8.26 42.83
C ALA A 754 14.97 -7.75 44.19
N ASN A 755 14.92 -8.58 45.25
CA ASN A 755 15.37 -8.25 46.61
C ASN A 755 14.92 -6.85 47.09
N PRO A 756 13.60 -6.57 47.10
CA PRO A 756 13.08 -5.25 47.46
C PRO A 756 13.43 -4.85 48.90
N LYS A 757 13.62 -3.56 49.13
CA LYS A 757 13.82 -2.95 50.47
C LYS A 757 12.58 -2.16 50.88
N GLU A 758 12.46 -1.86 52.17
CA GLU A 758 11.40 -1.00 52.70
C GLU A 758 11.64 0.47 52.30
N THR A 759 11.27 0.80 51.07
CA THR A 759 11.39 2.14 50.47
C THR A 759 10.39 2.30 49.33
N VAL A 760 10.22 3.53 48.83
CA VAL A 760 9.38 3.82 47.67
C VAL A 760 10.19 3.62 46.39
N TYR A 761 9.67 2.83 45.46
CA TYR A 761 10.21 2.68 44.12
C TYR A 761 9.32 3.37 43.09
N GLN A 762 9.92 4.11 42.17
CA GLN A 762 9.19 4.88 41.15
C GLN A 762 9.82 4.67 39.77
N SER A 763 8.99 4.77 38.75
CA SER A 763 9.38 4.89 37.34
C SER A 763 8.51 5.93 36.67
N ASN A 764 9.08 6.66 35.71
CA ASN A 764 8.32 7.53 34.83
C ASN A 764 7.71 6.73 33.69
N ILE A 765 6.49 7.09 33.30
CA ILE A 765 5.78 6.54 32.16
C ILE A 765 5.47 7.72 31.22
N THR A 766 5.99 7.67 30.01
CA THR A 766 5.85 8.75 29.04
C THR A 766 4.97 8.30 27.88
N TYR A 767 3.95 9.10 27.57
CA TYR A 767 3.11 8.91 26.38
C TYR A 767 3.61 9.84 25.26
N LYS A 768 3.89 9.28 24.09
CA LYS A 768 4.36 10.01 22.91
C LYS A 768 3.29 9.96 21.83
N LEU A 769 2.69 11.11 21.55
CA LEU A 769 1.70 11.26 20.48
C LEU A 769 2.38 11.85 19.25
N SER A 770 2.24 11.17 18.11
CA SER A 770 2.81 11.58 16.83
C SER A 770 1.75 11.56 15.74
N MET A 771 1.89 12.43 14.76
CA MET A 771 1.10 12.33 13.53
C MET A 771 1.60 11.13 12.74
N VAL A 772 0.71 10.39 12.07
CA VAL A 772 1.15 9.60 10.92
C VAL A 772 1.68 10.63 9.91
N PRO A 773 2.94 10.57 9.47
CA PRO A 773 3.43 11.47 8.44
C PRO A 773 2.44 11.43 7.28
N THR A 774 1.94 12.61 6.88
CA THR A 774 1.12 12.64 5.66
C THR A 774 2.08 12.34 4.51
N PRO A 775 1.71 11.42 3.58
CA PRO A 775 2.56 11.00 2.46
C PRO A 775 3.18 12.16 1.68
#